data_AF-A0AAW6QVM4-F1
#
_entry.id   AF-A0AAW6QVM4-F1
#
_cell.length_a   1.000
_cell.length_b   1.000
_cell.length_c   1.000
_cell.angle_alpha   90.00
_cell.angle_beta   90.00
_cell.angle_gamma   90.00
#
_symmetry.space_group_name_H-M   'P 1'
#
loop_
_entity.id
_entity.type
_entity.pdbx_description
1 polymer ?
#
loop_
_entity_poly.entity_id
_entity_poly.type
_entity_poly.pdbx_seq_one_letter_code
_entity_poly.pdbx_strand_id
1 'polypeptide(L)'
;MHIERVNLQNFRSFGPEGQSIAVDPDLTTLVGANGAGKTVLMKALQRMFGISNEQRSIRRQDFHIPSLEKEMPSKRTLTLEAIVAFPELDDEDGEHSVIPDFFHHMSVTDEGGKLKCRLRLDAEWEDDGSIDGYITSQFRAVTTWGEPEEADFQNVRPADRSRIQLIYVPATRCAVSQVSAFLKGRLWKAINWSEQVRSSFTQKATELNESFESEKAISTVTGKLTARWQELHSAGTDSTPKFRPVDLRFEEFVRKVEVLLHPDESGRDRSIDELSDGQSSLFHIAMTSATLDVETEILAQPESEDFLGADLPLPSLTILALEEPENNLAPYYLSRIIGQISSLVHGLRAQAVLSSHSPSILARIQPTQVRHFRLATESNTTVVRQLTLPDEENEAAKYIQQAVRAYPELYFAKVVALGEGASEEVILPAISEAMGIPIDKSFVAMVPLGGRHVNHMWRLLTDLQIPFITLLDLDWGRHGGGWGRIKNAVAKLIEYGVDPSEIFGGYLNPLGYQHNLAAFDNFQVSDWNRINQWVQWFRCHKVYFSSPLDIDYSMLKAFPDQYRVAPDESSNGPSMRGEPGDAVMGDKGNPEFYANDLLNLRWYRYLFLGRGKPSTHIRVLGSIPPAQLAQNAPEELRALVQSIHSALQS
;
A
#
# COMPACT_ATOMS: atom_id res chain seq x y z
N MET A 1 1.31 8.38 -21.78
CA MET A 1 2.21 9.23 -20.98
C MET A 1 1.91 8.96 -19.51
N HIS A 2 2.90 8.77 -18.65
CA HIS A 2 2.69 8.57 -17.20
C HIS A 2 3.88 9.07 -16.37
N ILE A 3 3.71 9.28 -15.07
CA ILE A 3 4.87 9.46 -14.17
C ILE A 3 5.46 8.08 -13.92
N GLU A 4 6.67 7.84 -14.39
CA GLU A 4 7.39 6.57 -14.20
C GLU A 4 8.06 6.52 -12.83
N ARG A 5 8.55 7.68 -12.34
CA ARG A 5 9.34 7.76 -11.12
C ARG A 5 9.24 9.12 -10.44
N VAL A 6 9.27 9.12 -9.12
CA VAL A 6 9.32 10.33 -8.29
C VAL A 6 10.53 10.24 -7.37
N ASN A 7 11.38 11.26 -7.40
CA ASN A 7 12.52 11.40 -6.50
C ASN A 7 12.19 12.48 -5.47
N LEU A 8 12.34 12.17 -4.18
CA LEU A 8 12.12 13.11 -3.08
C LEU A 8 13.38 13.23 -2.24
N GLN A 9 13.82 14.44 -1.98
CA GLN A 9 14.96 14.74 -1.13
C GLN A 9 14.63 15.90 -0.19
N ASN A 10 14.97 15.75 1.09
CA ASN A 10 14.71 16.73 2.15
C ASN A 10 13.24 17.20 2.23
N PHE A 11 12.28 16.32 1.92
CA PHE A 11 10.85 16.63 1.95
C PHE A 11 10.15 15.85 3.06
N ARG A 12 9.76 16.55 4.14
CA ARG A 12 9.11 15.99 5.33
C ARG A 12 9.84 14.79 5.93
N SER A 13 9.34 13.57 5.76
CA SER A 13 9.98 12.35 6.27
C SER A 13 11.08 11.81 5.35
N PHE A 14 11.20 12.31 4.11
CA PHE A 14 12.28 11.96 3.20
C PHE A 14 13.51 12.79 3.53
N GLY A 15 14.59 12.10 3.94
CA GLY A 15 15.83 12.72 4.38
C GLY A 15 16.76 13.18 3.25
N PRO A 16 18.01 13.52 3.59
CA PRO A 16 18.99 14.05 2.65
C PRO A 16 19.52 13.03 1.64
N GLU A 17 19.51 11.72 1.96
CA GLU A 17 19.87 10.66 1.00
C GLU A 17 18.85 10.55 -0.15
N GLY A 18 17.64 11.07 0.07
CA GLY A 18 16.53 10.99 -0.86
C GLY A 18 15.99 9.56 -1.06
N GLN A 19 14.86 9.45 -1.75
CA GLN A 19 14.31 8.16 -2.19
C GLN A 19 13.78 8.31 -3.62
N SER A 20 14.05 7.29 -4.42
CA SER A 20 13.54 7.16 -5.78
C SER A 20 12.44 6.11 -5.83
N ILE A 21 11.22 6.53 -6.16
CA ILE A 21 10.03 5.68 -6.08
C ILE A 21 9.48 5.48 -7.48
N ALA A 22 9.49 4.25 -7.97
CA ALA A 22 8.83 3.89 -9.22
C ALA A 22 7.32 3.95 -9.07
N VAL A 23 6.62 4.45 -10.08
CA VAL A 23 5.16 4.57 -10.13
C VAL A 23 4.69 3.88 -11.41
N ASP A 24 3.83 2.87 -11.25
CA ASP A 24 3.29 2.06 -12.34
C ASP A 24 2.34 2.89 -13.21
N PRO A 25 2.31 2.68 -14.54
CA PRO A 25 1.52 3.49 -15.48
C PRO A 25 0.02 3.49 -15.18
N ASP A 26 -0.47 2.41 -14.59
CA ASP A 26 -1.85 2.15 -14.21
C ASP A 26 -2.09 2.43 -12.71
N LEU A 27 -1.88 1.46 -11.82
CA LEU A 27 -2.14 1.61 -10.38
C LEU A 27 -0.90 1.30 -9.55
N THR A 28 -0.47 2.25 -8.73
CA THR A 28 0.56 2.05 -7.69
C THR A 28 -0.09 2.06 -6.31
N THR A 29 0.12 1.00 -5.52
CA THR A 29 -0.41 0.89 -4.15
C THR A 29 0.70 1.09 -3.10
N LEU A 30 0.55 2.10 -2.26
CA LEU A 30 1.45 2.46 -1.17
C LEU A 30 0.99 1.76 0.12
N VAL A 31 1.88 0.98 0.72
CA VAL A 31 1.62 0.17 1.91
C VAL A 31 2.68 0.44 2.96
N GLY A 32 2.36 0.39 4.25
CA GLY A 32 3.31 0.63 5.33
C GLY A 32 2.65 1.23 6.56
N ALA A 33 3.38 1.37 7.66
CA ALA A 33 2.84 1.91 8.91
C ALA A 33 2.35 3.37 8.81
N ASN A 34 1.56 3.81 9.79
CA ASN A 34 1.16 5.22 9.90
C ASN A 34 2.41 6.09 10.08
N GLY A 35 2.45 7.22 9.38
CA GLY A 35 3.63 8.11 9.41
C GLY A 35 4.84 7.64 8.60
N ALA A 36 4.79 6.46 7.94
CA ALA A 36 5.92 5.95 7.16
C ALA A 36 6.23 6.73 5.86
N GLY A 37 5.40 7.70 5.48
CA GLY A 37 5.63 8.57 4.31
C GLY A 37 4.68 8.38 3.12
N LYS A 38 3.67 7.50 3.21
CA LYS A 38 2.68 7.27 2.14
C LYS A 38 1.95 8.55 1.71
N THR A 39 1.35 9.25 2.68
CA THR A 39 0.70 10.55 2.47
C THR A 39 1.70 11.60 1.99
N VAL A 40 2.96 11.52 2.43
CA VAL A 40 4.01 12.47 2.05
C VAL A 40 4.29 12.39 0.55
N LEU A 41 4.36 11.19 -0.05
CA LEU A 41 4.48 11.04 -1.51
C LEU A 41 3.31 11.72 -2.25
N MET A 42 2.08 11.48 -1.82
CA MET A 42 0.89 12.13 -2.44
C MET A 42 0.93 13.65 -2.29
N LYS A 43 1.42 14.16 -1.15
CA LYS A 43 1.61 15.60 -0.93
C LYS A 43 2.72 16.18 -1.81
N ALA A 44 3.80 15.46 -2.05
CA ALA A 44 4.83 15.87 -3.00
C ALA A 44 4.27 16.00 -4.41
N LEU A 45 3.54 15.00 -4.88
CA LEU A 45 2.79 15.07 -6.14
C LEU A 45 1.80 16.24 -6.14
N GLN A 46 1.17 16.55 -5.01
CA GLN A 46 0.25 17.69 -4.88
C GLN A 46 0.98 19.04 -5.01
N ARG A 47 2.18 19.15 -4.41
CA ARG A 47 3.06 20.31 -4.58
C ARG A 47 3.49 20.49 -6.02
N MET A 48 3.72 19.41 -6.76
CA MET A 48 4.13 19.48 -8.17
C MET A 48 2.95 19.72 -9.13
N PHE A 49 1.81 19.03 -8.96
CA PHE A 49 0.76 18.92 -9.98
C PHE A 49 -0.67 19.22 -9.48
N GLY A 50 -0.86 19.74 -8.26
CA GLY A 50 -2.19 20.07 -7.74
C GLY A 50 -3.00 21.02 -8.65
N ILE A 51 -4.32 21.07 -8.48
CA ILE A 51 -5.22 21.88 -9.32
C ILE A 51 -5.27 23.36 -8.96
N SER A 52 -4.88 23.70 -7.72
CA SER A 52 -4.90 25.08 -7.21
C SER A 52 -3.51 25.57 -6.81
N ASN A 53 -3.32 26.89 -6.78
CA ASN A 53 -2.07 27.48 -6.29
C ASN A 53 -1.80 27.12 -4.83
N GLU A 54 -2.85 27.02 -3.99
CA GLU A 54 -2.71 26.62 -2.60
C GLU A 54 -2.19 25.19 -2.45
N GLN A 55 -2.67 24.27 -3.30
CA GLN A 55 -2.18 22.89 -3.33
C GLN A 55 -0.72 22.81 -3.79
N ARG A 56 -0.30 23.67 -4.72
CA ARG A 56 1.06 23.74 -5.26
C ARG A 56 2.06 24.47 -4.34
N SER A 57 1.57 25.26 -3.39
CA SER A 57 2.40 26.10 -2.52
C SER A 57 3.21 25.28 -1.51
N ILE A 58 4.51 25.54 -1.43
CA ILE A 58 5.43 24.97 -0.45
C ILE A 58 5.22 25.65 0.91
N ARG A 59 5.27 24.86 1.98
CA ARG A 59 5.08 25.33 3.35
C ARG A 59 6.33 25.03 4.19
N ARG A 60 6.54 25.75 5.29
CA ARG A 60 7.66 25.51 6.21
C ARG A 60 7.75 24.04 6.67
N GLN A 61 6.61 23.43 6.96
CA GLN A 61 6.51 22.02 7.35
C GLN A 61 6.86 21.01 6.25
N ASP A 62 7.04 21.45 4.99
CA ASP A 62 7.42 20.58 3.88
C ASP A 62 8.93 20.27 3.88
N PHE A 63 9.75 21.08 4.55
CA PHE A 63 11.20 20.85 4.68
C PHE A 63 11.49 19.78 5.74
N HIS A 64 12.40 18.85 5.40
CA HIS A 64 12.85 17.83 6.34
C HIS A 64 13.62 18.44 7.52
N ILE A 65 13.39 17.87 8.69
CA ILE A 65 14.12 18.18 9.92
C ILE A 65 14.78 16.87 10.39
N PRO A 66 16.12 16.77 10.35
CA PRO A 66 16.84 15.60 10.85
C PRO A 66 16.55 15.34 12.33
N SER A 67 16.39 14.08 12.70
CA SER A 67 16.08 13.66 14.08
C SER A 67 17.15 14.03 15.11
N LEU A 68 18.41 14.11 14.68
CA LEU A 68 19.56 14.45 15.53
C LEU A 68 19.91 15.95 15.50
N GLU A 69 19.11 16.78 14.83
CA GLU A 69 19.32 18.22 14.76
C GLU A 69 19.11 18.87 16.13
N LYS A 70 20.12 19.60 16.62
CA LYS A 70 20.08 20.29 17.93
C LYS A 70 19.78 21.78 17.81
N GLU A 71 20.26 22.39 16.72
CA GLU A 71 20.12 23.81 16.45
C GLU A 71 19.52 24.01 15.07
N MET A 72 18.60 24.97 14.97
CA MET A 72 17.93 25.27 13.72
C MET A 72 18.91 25.97 12.76
N PRO A 73 19.13 25.45 11.54
CA PRO A 73 19.94 26.13 10.54
C PRO A 73 19.22 27.38 10.01
N SER A 74 19.99 28.35 9.52
CA SER A 74 19.45 29.56 8.89
C SER A 74 18.80 29.31 7.53
N LYS A 75 19.06 28.14 6.92
CA LYS A 75 18.58 27.74 5.60
C LYS A 75 18.21 26.27 5.54
N ARG A 76 17.18 25.94 4.74
CA ARG A 76 16.84 24.57 4.35
C ARG A 76 16.50 24.51 2.87
N THR A 77 16.83 23.40 2.24
CA THR A 77 16.46 23.13 0.84
C THR A 77 15.67 21.83 0.75
N LEU A 78 14.81 21.75 -0.25
CA LEU A 78 14.16 20.51 -0.66
C LEU A 78 14.12 20.41 -2.18
N THR A 79 14.12 19.18 -2.68
CA THR A 79 14.01 18.88 -4.11
C THR A 79 12.99 17.77 -4.31
N LEU A 80 12.03 18.04 -5.20
CA LEU A 80 11.08 17.04 -5.71
C LEU A 80 11.27 16.92 -7.22
N GLU A 81 11.37 15.71 -7.72
CA GLU A 81 11.54 15.47 -9.15
C GLU A 81 10.60 14.37 -9.62
N ALA A 82 9.99 14.57 -10.79
CA ALA A 82 9.09 13.63 -11.42
C ALA A 82 9.61 13.35 -12.83
N ILE A 83 9.82 12.06 -13.11
CA ILE A 83 10.22 11.56 -14.42
C ILE A 83 8.96 11.06 -15.11
N VAL A 84 8.64 11.69 -16.24
CA VAL A 84 7.48 11.39 -17.07
C VAL A 84 7.96 10.57 -18.26
N ALA A 85 7.38 9.40 -18.46
CA ALA A 85 7.66 8.52 -19.59
C ALA A 85 6.56 8.60 -20.66
N PHE A 86 6.95 8.30 -21.89
CA PHE A 86 6.11 8.36 -23.09
C PHE A 86 6.10 7.02 -23.83
N PRO A 87 5.47 5.96 -23.29
CA PRO A 87 5.47 4.64 -23.92
C PRO A 87 4.88 4.66 -25.34
N GLU A 88 4.00 5.61 -25.65
CA GLU A 88 3.39 5.72 -26.99
C GLU A 88 4.38 6.10 -28.10
N LEU A 89 5.57 6.58 -27.73
CA LEU A 89 6.65 6.89 -28.68
C LEU A 89 7.54 5.68 -28.97
N ASP A 90 7.45 4.62 -28.17
CA ASP A 90 8.29 3.43 -28.32
C ASP A 90 7.71 2.43 -29.35
N ASP A 91 6.42 2.57 -29.71
CA ASP A 91 5.69 1.64 -30.57
C ASP A 91 5.54 2.21 -31.99
N GLU A 92 6.20 1.63 -32.99
CA GLU A 92 6.22 2.13 -34.38
C GLU A 92 4.87 1.93 -35.11
N ASP A 93 4.01 1.02 -34.63
CA ASP A 93 2.75 0.59 -35.27
C ASP A 93 1.46 1.03 -34.52
N GLY A 94 1.58 1.78 -33.42
CA GLY A 94 0.44 2.18 -32.57
C GLY A 94 -0.29 3.45 -33.03
N GLU A 95 -1.57 3.61 -32.65
CA GLU A 95 -2.23 4.93 -32.70
C GLU A 95 -1.50 5.87 -31.75
N HIS A 96 -0.59 6.70 -32.30
CA HIS A 96 0.15 7.67 -31.50
C HIS A 96 -0.82 8.66 -30.86
N SER A 97 -1.02 8.53 -29.54
CA SER A 97 -1.52 9.62 -28.73
C SER A 97 -0.61 10.82 -28.96
N VAL A 98 -1.16 11.93 -29.47
CA VAL A 98 -0.38 13.15 -29.74
C VAL A 98 0.13 13.70 -28.41
N ILE A 99 1.39 13.42 -28.11
CA ILE A 99 2.10 14.07 -27.02
C ILE A 99 2.20 15.54 -27.41
N PRO A 100 1.78 16.48 -26.53
CA PRO A 100 1.89 17.89 -26.86
C PRO A 100 3.34 18.29 -27.20
N ASP A 101 3.53 19.03 -28.29
CA ASP A 101 4.83 19.48 -28.80
C ASP A 101 5.77 20.06 -27.73
N PHE A 102 5.21 20.74 -26.72
CA PHE A 102 6.02 21.34 -25.66
C PHE A 102 6.76 20.30 -24.79
N PHE A 103 6.25 19.07 -24.67
CA PHE A 103 6.97 18.00 -23.96
C PHE A 103 8.18 17.53 -24.74
N HIS A 104 8.16 17.58 -26.08
CA HIS A 104 9.32 17.26 -26.91
C HIS A 104 10.47 18.27 -26.73
N HIS A 105 10.16 19.53 -26.40
CA HIS A 105 11.18 20.54 -26.13
C HIS A 105 11.77 20.46 -24.71
N MET A 106 11.10 19.75 -23.80
CA MET A 106 11.51 19.56 -22.40
C MET A 106 12.00 18.14 -22.12
N SER A 107 12.10 17.30 -23.14
CA SER A 107 12.47 15.91 -22.98
C SER A 107 13.96 15.68 -23.17
N VAL A 108 14.44 14.63 -22.53
CA VAL A 108 15.80 14.12 -22.56
C VAL A 108 15.75 12.63 -22.83
N THR A 109 16.72 12.12 -23.58
CA THR A 109 16.89 10.69 -23.81
C THR A 109 17.54 10.05 -22.58
N ASP A 110 16.93 8.99 -22.06
CA ASP A 110 17.52 8.22 -20.96
C ASP A 110 18.67 7.30 -21.44
N GLU A 111 19.32 6.58 -20.52
CA GLU A 111 20.41 5.65 -20.85
C GLU A 111 19.98 4.53 -21.81
N GLY A 112 18.68 4.22 -21.86
CA GLY A 112 18.09 3.20 -22.73
C GLY A 112 17.67 3.73 -24.11
N GLY A 113 17.92 5.01 -24.42
CA GLY A 113 17.52 5.61 -25.70
C GLY A 113 16.07 6.09 -25.74
N LYS A 114 15.33 6.04 -24.63
CA LYS A 114 13.91 6.41 -24.57
C LYS A 114 13.72 7.86 -24.20
N LEU A 115 12.74 8.51 -24.82
CA LEU A 115 12.42 9.91 -24.54
C LEU A 115 11.67 10.03 -23.21
N LYS A 116 12.15 10.87 -22.30
CA LYS A 116 11.53 11.15 -20.99
C LYS A 116 11.51 12.65 -20.70
N CYS A 117 10.56 13.12 -19.90
CA CYS A 117 10.52 14.49 -19.42
C CYS A 117 10.82 14.54 -17.93
N ARG A 118 11.83 15.30 -17.53
CA ARG A 118 12.30 15.38 -16.14
C ARG A 118 11.90 16.73 -15.55
N LEU A 119 10.92 16.72 -14.66
CA LEU A 119 10.34 17.92 -14.05
C LEU A 119 10.80 18.04 -12.59
N ARG A 120 11.40 19.17 -12.22
CA ARG A 120 12.01 19.39 -10.91
C ARG A 120 11.44 20.63 -10.23
N LEU A 121 11.09 20.48 -8.95
CA LEU A 121 10.72 21.54 -8.02
C LEU A 121 11.81 21.67 -6.96
N ASP A 122 12.52 22.79 -6.98
CA ASP A 122 13.45 23.15 -5.91
C ASP A 122 12.81 24.22 -5.03
N ALA A 123 12.98 24.12 -3.72
CA ALA A 123 12.59 25.17 -2.80
C ALA A 123 13.64 25.40 -1.72
N GLU A 124 13.76 26.67 -1.32
CA GLU A 124 14.64 27.12 -0.25
C GLU A 124 13.82 27.87 0.79
N TRP A 125 14.03 27.53 2.05
CA TRP A 125 13.52 28.26 3.20
C TRP A 125 14.69 28.96 3.89
N GLU A 126 14.52 30.24 4.18
CA GLU A 126 15.47 31.07 4.93
C GLU A 126 14.81 31.59 6.21
N ASP A 127 15.57 31.61 7.31
CA ASP A 127 15.15 32.27 8.53
C ASP A 127 15.29 33.79 8.41
N ASP A 128 14.17 34.49 8.28
CA ASP A 128 14.09 35.95 8.26
C ASP A 128 13.60 36.54 9.61
N GLY A 129 13.48 35.71 10.65
CA GLY A 129 12.95 36.07 11.96
C GLY A 129 11.42 36.10 12.04
N SER A 130 10.69 35.80 10.95
CA SER A 130 9.24 35.60 10.98
C SER A 130 8.85 34.20 11.48
N ILE A 131 7.56 34.00 11.75
CA ILE A 131 7.06 32.68 12.22
C ILE A 131 7.23 31.62 11.14
N ASP A 132 7.05 31.95 9.86
CA ASP A 132 7.09 30.97 8.77
C ASP A 132 8.42 30.98 8.01
N GLY A 133 9.28 31.98 8.23
CA GLY A 133 10.46 32.25 7.43
C GLY A 133 10.10 32.71 6.01
N TYR A 134 11.12 32.93 5.19
CA TYR A 134 10.96 33.27 3.78
C TYR A 134 11.15 32.02 2.91
N ILE A 135 10.18 31.70 2.05
CA ILE A 135 10.22 30.52 1.17
C ILE A 135 10.27 30.97 -0.28
N THR A 136 11.25 30.48 -1.02
CA THR A 136 11.32 30.58 -2.48
C THR A 136 11.20 29.19 -3.11
N SER A 137 10.62 29.11 -4.31
CA SER A 137 10.51 27.84 -5.03
C SER A 137 10.50 28.05 -6.53
N GLN A 138 11.07 27.11 -7.30
CA GLN A 138 11.13 27.13 -8.75
C GLN A 138 10.75 25.77 -9.33
N PHE A 139 9.87 25.76 -10.34
CA PHE A 139 9.44 24.55 -11.05
C PHE A 139 9.98 24.59 -12.48
N ARG A 140 10.91 23.70 -12.80
CA ARG A 140 11.75 23.72 -14.01
C ARG A 140 11.78 22.34 -14.66
N ALA A 141 11.96 22.30 -15.98
CA ALA A 141 12.29 21.08 -16.71
C ALA A 141 13.81 20.95 -16.78
N VAL A 142 14.30 19.72 -16.73
CA VAL A 142 15.73 19.38 -16.76
C VAL A 142 16.03 18.70 -18.09
N THR A 143 16.97 19.25 -18.87
CA THR A 143 17.31 18.76 -20.22
C THR A 143 18.50 17.80 -20.26
N THR A 144 18.95 17.32 -19.11
CA THR A 144 20.02 16.33 -18.96
C THR A 144 19.58 15.17 -18.06
N TRP A 145 20.17 13.99 -18.27
CA TRP A 145 19.93 12.84 -17.41
C TRP A 145 20.88 12.80 -16.20
N GLY A 146 22.06 13.41 -16.31
CA GLY A 146 23.03 13.52 -15.22
C GLY A 146 22.65 14.55 -14.15
N GLU A 147 23.62 14.91 -13.31
CA GLU A 147 23.47 16.06 -12.40
C GLU A 147 23.36 17.35 -13.22
N PRO A 148 22.27 18.13 -13.08
CA PRO A 148 22.04 19.30 -13.91
C PRO A 148 22.83 20.53 -13.44
N GLU A 149 23.33 21.30 -14.40
CA GLU A 149 23.85 22.65 -14.17
C GLU A 149 22.77 23.71 -14.48
N GLU A 150 23.01 24.98 -14.12
CA GLU A 150 22.03 26.08 -14.35
C GLU A 150 21.59 26.21 -15.82
N ALA A 151 22.45 25.84 -16.78
CA ALA A 151 22.14 25.87 -18.22
C ALA A 151 21.17 24.75 -18.66
N ASP A 152 21.04 23.68 -17.89
CA ASP A 152 20.20 22.52 -18.18
C ASP A 152 18.75 22.72 -17.71
N PHE A 153 18.44 23.86 -17.09
CA PHE A 153 17.11 24.17 -16.60
C PHE A 153 16.32 25.02 -17.59
N GLN A 154 15.10 24.59 -17.88
CA GLN A 154 14.12 25.37 -18.62
C GLN A 154 12.92 25.71 -17.74
N ASN A 155 12.46 26.95 -17.80
CA ASN A 155 11.28 27.38 -17.05
C ASN A 155 10.00 26.75 -17.63
N VAL A 156 9.19 26.15 -16.76
CA VAL A 156 7.90 25.58 -17.16
C VAL A 156 6.80 26.59 -16.93
N ARG A 157 6.03 26.92 -17.97
CA ARG A 157 4.92 27.87 -17.85
C ARG A 157 3.79 27.27 -17.02
N PRO A 158 3.01 28.08 -16.28
CA PRO A 158 1.87 27.56 -15.50
C PRO A 158 0.82 26.79 -16.33
N ALA A 159 0.65 27.16 -17.61
CA ALA A 159 -0.23 26.46 -18.54
C ALA A 159 0.28 25.04 -18.85
N ASP A 160 1.58 24.89 -19.14
CA ASP A 160 2.23 23.62 -19.44
C ASP A 160 2.25 22.71 -18.19
N ARG A 161 2.59 23.27 -17.03
CA ARG A 161 2.51 22.57 -15.75
C ARG A 161 1.12 22.01 -15.47
N SER A 162 0.07 22.71 -15.91
CA SER A 162 -1.32 22.29 -15.71
C SER A 162 -1.81 21.26 -16.73
N ARG A 163 -0.93 20.75 -17.62
CA ARG A 163 -1.20 19.59 -18.47
C ARG A 163 -1.01 18.27 -17.72
N ILE A 164 -0.30 18.30 -16.59
CA ILE A 164 -0.30 17.21 -15.62
C ILE A 164 -1.09 17.69 -14.41
N GLN A 165 -2.10 16.92 -14.03
CA GLN A 165 -3.02 17.29 -12.96
C GLN A 165 -3.09 16.20 -11.91
N LEU A 166 -2.97 16.55 -10.64
CA LEU A 166 -3.27 15.67 -9.52
C LEU A 166 -4.67 15.96 -8.96
N ILE A 167 -5.53 14.94 -8.97
CA ILE A 167 -6.75 14.90 -8.18
C ILE A 167 -6.43 14.10 -6.91
N TYR A 168 -6.31 14.82 -5.79
CA TYR A 168 -6.01 14.22 -4.49
C TYR A 168 -7.30 14.03 -3.69
N VAL A 169 -7.61 12.78 -3.34
CA VAL A 169 -8.74 12.37 -2.52
C VAL A 169 -8.21 12.02 -1.12
N PRO A 170 -8.38 12.90 -0.12
CA PRO A 170 -7.91 12.64 1.25
C PRO A 170 -8.68 11.49 1.92
N ALA A 171 -8.13 11.00 3.04
CA ALA A 171 -8.78 9.99 3.89
C ALA A 171 -10.12 10.49 4.47
N THR A 172 -10.15 11.73 4.98
CA THR A 172 -11.38 12.39 5.43
C THR A 172 -12.06 13.08 4.26
N ARG A 173 -13.21 12.56 3.83
CA ARG A 173 -13.85 12.96 2.57
C ARG A 173 -15.07 13.81 2.81
N CYS A 174 -15.14 14.90 2.05
CA CYS A 174 -16.27 15.82 2.08
C CYS A 174 -16.81 15.97 0.67
N ALA A 175 -17.96 15.35 0.39
CA ALA A 175 -18.65 15.44 -0.90
C ALA A 175 -18.85 16.90 -1.34
N VAL A 176 -19.16 17.79 -0.40
CA VAL A 176 -19.44 19.22 -0.66
C VAL A 176 -18.20 19.95 -1.15
N SER A 177 -17.05 19.68 -0.54
CA SER A 177 -15.78 20.24 -1.01
C SER A 177 -15.46 19.81 -2.44
N GLN A 178 -15.78 18.56 -2.80
CA GLN A 178 -15.55 18.02 -4.13
C GLN A 178 -16.52 18.58 -5.17
N VAL A 179 -17.80 18.74 -4.83
CA VAL A 179 -18.77 19.43 -5.69
C VAL A 179 -18.34 20.87 -5.92
N SER A 180 -17.93 21.58 -4.86
CA SER A 180 -17.40 22.93 -5.00
C SER A 180 -16.19 22.99 -5.94
N ALA A 181 -15.28 22.02 -5.84
CA ALA A 181 -14.11 21.92 -6.72
C ALA A 181 -14.52 21.63 -8.18
N PHE A 182 -15.47 20.72 -8.40
CA PHE A 182 -16.02 20.40 -9.73
C PHE A 182 -16.69 21.61 -10.39
N LEU A 183 -17.57 22.30 -9.67
CA LEU A 183 -18.28 23.50 -10.15
C LEU A 183 -17.33 24.67 -10.44
N LYS A 184 -16.20 24.75 -9.72
CA LYS A 184 -15.12 25.72 -10.01
C LYS A 184 -14.18 25.25 -11.13
N GLY A 185 -14.27 23.97 -11.48
CA GLY A 185 -13.42 23.25 -12.42
C GLY A 185 -13.60 23.70 -13.87
N ARG A 186 -12.72 23.20 -14.73
CA ARG A 186 -12.66 23.61 -16.15
C ARG A 186 -13.84 23.09 -16.94
N LEU A 187 -14.22 21.83 -16.74
CA LEU A 187 -15.37 21.21 -17.42
C LEU A 187 -16.68 21.97 -17.18
N TRP A 188 -16.97 22.33 -15.93
CA TRP A 188 -18.20 23.06 -15.62
C TRP A 188 -18.25 24.45 -16.29
N LYS A 189 -17.10 25.13 -16.36
CA LYS A 189 -16.97 26.40 -17.07
C LYS A 189 -17.00 26.25 -18.59
N ALA A 190 -16.69 25.06 -19.10
CA ALA A 190 -16.67 24.73 -20.51
C ALA A 190 -18.06 24.49 -21.09
N ILE A 191 -19.07 24.27 -20.26
CA ILE A 191 -20.43 24.03 -20.73
C ILE A 191 -20.89 25.22 -21.56
N ASN A 192 -21.31 24.95 -22.79
CA ASN A 192 -21.84 25.96 -23.69
C ASN A 192 -23.32 26.20 -23.37
N TRP A 193 -23.58 27.01 -22.35
CA TRP A 193 -24.94 27.36 -21.94
C TRP A 193 -25.70 28.10 -23.05
N SER A 194 -26.86 27.56 -23.45
CA SER A 194 -27.69 28.15 -24.50
C SER A 194 -28.12 29.59 -24.18
N GLU A 195 -28.25 30.42 -25.23
CA GLU A 195 -28.72 31.80 -25.07
C GLU A 195 -30.10 31.89 -24.40
N GLN A 196 -30.95 30.89 -24.60
CA GLN A 196 -32.26 30.79 -23.95
C GLN A 196 -32.14 30.72 -22.42
N VAL A 197 -31.20 29.93 -21.88
CA VAL A 197 -30.99 29.83 -20.44
C VAL A 197 -30.43 31.13 -19.87
N ARG A 198 -29.44 31.73 -20.56
CA ARG A 198 -28.81 32.99 -20.14
C ARG A 198 -29.80 34.15 -20.10
N SER A 199 -30.60 34.30 -21.15
CA SER A 199 -31.62 35.35 -21.24
C SER A 199 -32.72 35.17 -20.20
N SER A 200 -33.20 33.93 -20.00
CA SER A 200 -34.21 33.63 -18.99
C SER A 200 -33.74 33.93 -17.57
N PHE A 201 -32.49 33.58 -17.22
CA PHE A 201 -31.89 33.92 -15.94
C PHE A 201 -31.81 35.43 -15.74
N THR A 202 -31.26 36.16 -16.72
CA THR A 202 -31.05 37.61 -16.63
C THR A 202 -32.37 38.35 -16.41
N GLN A 203 -33.42 37.96 -17.15
CA GLN A 203 -34.75 38.54 -17.00
C GLN A 203 -35.30 38.31 -15.59
N LYS A 204 -35.39 37.06 -15.14
CA LYS A 204 -35.97 36.71 -13.83
C LYS A 204 -35.17 37.27 -12.65
N ALA A 205 -33.84 37.30 -12.75
CA ALA A 205 -32.98 37.88 -11.72
C ALA A 205 -33.17 39.40 -11.59
N THR A 206 -33.40 40.08 -12.72
CA THR A 206 -33.71 41.52 -12.73
C THR A 206 -35.07 41.80 -12.09
N GLU A 207 -36.11 41.05 -12.51
CA GLU A 207 -37.46 41.16 -11.94
C GLU A 207 -37.46 40.95 -10.41
N LEU A 208 -36.72 39.95 -9.92
CA LEU A 208 -36.61 39.68 -8.48
C LEU A 208 -35.87 40.79 -7.73
N ASN A 209 -34.77 41.31 -8.28
CA ASN A 209 -34.01 42.40 -7.68
C ASN A 209 -34.84 43.69 -7.61
N GLU A 210 -35.60 44.02 -8.65
CA GLU A 210 -36.51 45.18 -8.66
C GLU A 210 -37.63 45.03 -7.63
N SER A 211 -38.25 43.85 -7.54
CA SER A 211 -39.26 43.57 -6.51
C SER A 211 -38.70 43.74 -5.10
N PHE A 212 -37.47 43.28 -4.85
CA PHE A 212 -36.81 43.43 -3.54
C PHE A 212 -36.46 44.89 -3.21
N GLU A 213 -35.96 45.66 -4.18
CA GLU A 213 -35.65 47.09 -3.98
C GLU A 213 -36.91 47.94 -3.75
N SER A 214 -38.05 47.53 -4.33
CA SER A 214 -39.34 48.22 -4.16
C SER A 214 -39.90 48.14 -2.73
N GLU A 215 -39.40 47.23 -1.89
CA GLU A 215 -39.80 47.10 -0.50
C GLU A 215 -39.42 48.35 0.30
N LYS A 216 -40.42 48.95 0.95
CA LYS A 216 -40.26 50.22 1.69
C LYS A 216 -39.23 50.12 2.81
N ALA A 217 -39.13 48.95 3.45
CA ALA A 217 -38.14 48.69 4.48
C ALA A 217 -36.71 48.71 3.91
N ILE A 218 -36.50 48.06 2.76
CA ILE A 218 -35.19 47.97 2.10
C ILE A 218 -34.75 49.36 1.63
N SER A 219 -35.59 50.09 0.90
CA SER A 219 -35.27 51.45 0.46
C SER A 219 -34.92 52.40 1.61
N THR A 220 -35.62 52.28 2.75
CA THR A 220 -35.31 53.06 3.97
C THR A 220 -33.93 52.71 4.54
N VAL A 221 -33.58 51.42 4.61
CA VAL A 221 -32.27 50.96 5.11
C VAL A 221 -31.15 51.39 4.16
N THR A 222 -31.31 51.16 2.85
CA THR A 222 -30.34 51.54 1.81
C THR A 222 -30.08 53.04 1.83
N GLY A 223 -31.12 53.87 1.94
CA GLY A 223 -30.97 55.33 2.00
C GLY A 223 -30.16 55.80 3.21
N LYS A 224 -30.46 55.25 4.41
CA LYS A 224 -29.70 55.57 5.63
C LYS A 224 -28.24 55.12 5.54
N LEU A 225 -28.01 53.90 5.04
CA LEU A 225 -26.66 53.37 4.86
C LEU A 225 -25.85 54.19 3.86
N THR A 226 -26.47 54.58 2.74
CA THR A 226 -25.85 55.42 1.71
C THR A 226 -25.42 56.76 2.28
N ALA A 227 -26.31 57.44 3.02
CA ALA A 227 -25.97 58.71 3.66
C ALA A 227 -24.77 58.60 4.62
N ARG A 228 -24.77 57.58 5.49
CA ARG A 228 -23.66 57.34 6.43
C ARG A 228 -22.37 56.92 5.73
N TRP A 229 -22.46 56.12 4.69
CA TRP A 229 -21.29 55.68 3.94
C TRP A 229 -20.65 56.85 3.19
N GLN A 230 -21.45 57.73 2.58
CA GLN A 230 -20.97 58.92 1.88
C GLN A 230 -20.32 59.96 2.81
N GLU A 231 -20.70 60.00 4.10
CA GLU A 231 -19.99 60.79 5.11
C GLU A 231 -18.55 60.26 5.36
N LEU A 232 -18.32 58.96 5.19
CA LEU A 232 -17.04 58.29 5.46
C LEU A 232 -16.18 58.12 4.21
N HIS A 233 -16.82 57.89 3.06
CA HIS A 233 -16.18 57.57 1.80
C HIS A 233 -16.87 58.29 0.64
N SER A 234 -16.30 59.43 0.25
CA SER A 234 -16.83 60.34 -0.77
C SER A 234 -16.06 60.30 -2.08
N ALA A 235 -15.15 59.34 -2.26
CA ALA A 235 -14.49 59.12 -3.55
C ALA A 235 -15.56 58.67 -4.56
N GLY A 236 -15.47 59.12 -5.82
CA GLY A 236 -16.51 58.88 -6.84
C GLY A 236 -16.77 57.40 -7.17
N THR A 237 -16.02 56.47 -6.60
CA THR A 237 -16.20 55.02 -6.67
C THR A 237 -16.67 54.46 -5.33
N ASP A 238 -17.42 53.36 -5.35
CA ASP A 238 -17.89 52.65 -4.16
C ASP A 238 -18.76 53.46 -3.18
N SER A 239 -19.28 54.62 -3.61
CA SER A 239 -20.04 55.56 -2.76
C SER A 239 -21.53 55.21 -2.58
N THR A 240 -22.03 54.21 -3.28
CA THR A 240 -23.46 53.84 -3.27
C THR A 240 -23.65 52.36 -2.93
N PRO A 241 -23.94 52.04 -1.65
CA PRO A 241 -24.24 50.67 -1.27
C PRO A 241 -25.56 50.21 -1.89
N LYS A 242 -25.57 48.97 -2.41
CA LYS A 242 -26.76 48.32 -2.98
C LYS A 242 -26.96 46.94 -2.37
N PHE A 243 -28.19 46.63 -1.97
CA PHE A 243 -28.58 45.29 -1.56
C PHE A 243 -29.22 44.58 -2.74
N ARG A 244 -28.71 43.38 -3.07
CA ARG A 244 -29.25 42.55 -4.15
C ARG A 244 -29.37 41.11 -3.66
N PRO A 245 -30.57 40.51 -3.66
CA PRO A 245 -30.73 39.11 -3.27
C PRO A 245 -30.09 38.14 -4.28
N VAL A 246 -30.02 38.51 -5.57
CA VAL A 246 -29.48 37.67 -6.63
C VAL A 246 -28.43 38.44 -7.44
N ASP A 247 -27.32 37.76 -7.76
CA ASP A 247 -26.28 38.31 -8.63
C ASP A 247 -26.73 38.27 -10.09
N LEU A 248 -26.51 39.33 -10.85
CA LEU A 248 -26.88 39.37 -12.27
C LEU A 248 -25.84 38.69 -13.18
N ARG A 249 -24.64 38.43 -12.67
CA ARG A 249 -23.59 37.74 -13.42
C ARG A 249 -23.95 36.26 -13.51
N PHE A 250 -24.12 35.77 -14.73
CA PHE A 250 -24.50 34.38 -14.99
C PHE A 250 -23.46 33.40 -14.41
N GLU A 251 -22.19 33.79 -14.38
CA GLU A 251 -21.10 32.98 -13.80
C GLU A 251 -21.29 32.74 -12.30
N GLU A 252 -21.85 33.72 -11.58
CA GLU A 252 -22.12 33.58 -10.13
C GLU A 252 -23.34 32.71 -9.86
N PHE A 253 -24.30 32.66 -10.78
CA PHE A 253 -25.41 31.71 -10.73
C PHE A 253 -24.91 30.27 -10.94
N VAL A 254 -24.09 30.06 -11.98
CA VAL A 254 -23.51 28.75 -12.30
C VAL A 254 -22.61 28.22 -11.19
N ARG A 255 -21.95 29.10 -10.42
CA ARG A 255 -21.15 28.75 -9.23
C ARG A 255 -21.97 28.34 -8.00
N LYS A 256 -23.25 28.71 -7.95
CA LYS A 256 -24.17 28.44 -6.81
C LYS A 256 -25.05 27.21 -7.03
N VAL A 257 -24.84 26.47 -8.11
CA VAL A 257 -25.56 25.21 -8.36
C VAL A 257 -25.32 24.25 -7.20
N GLU A 258 -26.40 23.73 -6.64
CA GLU A 258 -26.38 22.73 -5.59
C GLU A 258 -26.63 21.34 -6.19
N VAL A 259 -25.97 20.33 -5.65
CA VAL A 259 -26.21 18.94 -6.02
C VAL A 259 -27.04 18.28 -4.94
N LEU A 260 -28.19 17.76 -5.33
CA LEU A 260 -29.14 17.04 -4.48
C LEU A 260 -29.26 15.59 -4.94
N LEU A 261 -29.54 14.68 -4.01
CA LEU A 261 -29.80 13.28 -4.27
C LEU A 261 -31.29 12.97 -4.10
N HIS A 262 -31.81 12.14 -4.99
CA HIS A 262 -33.22 11.77 -5.02
C HIS A 262 -33.39 10.30 -5.46
N PRO A 263 -34.34 9.53 -4.87
CA PRO A 263 -35.16 9.87 -3.70
C PRO A 263 -34.45 9.57 -2.37
N ASP A 264 -34.81 10.29 -1.30
CA ASP A 264 -34.61 9.83 0.09
C ASP A 264 -35.59 8.70 0.44
N GLU A 265 -35.52 8.18 1.68
CA GLU A 265 -36.40 7.12 2.18
C GLU A 265 -37.90 7.51 2.17
N SER A 266 -38.19 8.81 2.08
CA SER A 266 -39.53 9.40 2.02
C SER A 266 -39.91 9.93 0.62
N GLY A 267 -39.08 9.71 -0.41
CA GLY A 267 -39.31 10.22 -1.76
C GLY A 267 -38.97 11.71 -1.98
N ARG A 268 -38.18 12.33 -1.09
CA ARG A 268 -37.80 13.75 -1.14
C ARG A 268 -36.35 13.94 -1.60
N ASP A 269 -36.01 15.19 -1.89
CA ASP A 269 -34.64 15.59 -2.19
C ASP A 269 -33.82 15.65 -0.89
N ARG A 270 -32.57 15.19 -0.98
CA ARG A 270 -31.61 15.16 0.12
C ARG A 270 -30.34 15.90 -0.26
N SER A 271 -29.84 16.75 0.63
CA SER A 271 -28.54 17.40 0.43
C SER A 271 -27.40 16.41 0.56
N ILE A 272 -26.33 16.62 -0.22
CA ILE A 272 -25.07 15.88 -0.11
C ILE A 272 -24.36 16.08 1.24
N ASP A 273 -24.64 17.17 1.96
CA ASP A 273 -24.13 17.43 3.31
C ASP A 273 -24.61 16.39 4.33
N GLU A 274 -25.76 15.76 4.05
CA GLU A 274 -26.38 14.77 4.93
C GLU A 274 -25.89 13.34 4.65
N LEU A 275 -25.00 13.14 3.67
CA LEU A 275 -24.43 11.84 3.38
C LEU A 275 -23.58 11.34 4.54
N SER A 276 -23.67 10.04 4.84
CA SER A 276 -22.68 9.40 5.71
C SER A 276 -21.28 9.45 5.09
N ASP A 277 -20.23 9.35 5.91
CA ASP A 277 -18.84 9.39 5.43
C ASP A 277 -18.55 8.36 4.32
N GLY A 278 -19.14 7.16 4.44
CA GLY A 278 -19.04 6.13 3.41
C GLY A 278 -19.75 6.52 2.10
N GLN A 279 -20.93 7.13 2.18
CA GLN A 279 -21.64 7.63 0.98
C GLN A 279 -20.91 8.82 0.35
N SER A 280 -20.41 9.77 1.16
CA SER A 280 -19.57 10.89 0.73
C SER A 280 -18.34 10.39 -0.03
N SER A 281 -17.74 9.29 0.45
CA SER A 281 -16.62 8.62 -0.22
C SER A 281 -16.96 8.10 -1.60
N LEU A 282 -18.04 7.34 -1.70
CA LEU A 282 -18.49 6.77 -2.97
C LEU A 282 -18.87 7.87 -3.96
N PHE A 283 -19.54 8.92 -3.48
CA PHE A 283 -19.94 10.05 -4.29
C PHE A 283 -18.73 10.82 -4.84
N HIS A 284 -17.69 11.04 -4.03
CA HIS A 284 -16.46 11.68 -4.47
C HIS A 284 -15.77 10.90 -5.60
N ILE A 285 -15.69 9.56 -5.47
CA ILE A 285 -15.10 8.70 -6.49
C ILE A 285 -15.94 8.77 -7.77
N ALA A 286 -17.27 8.59 -7.66
CA ALA A 286 -18.18 8.64 -8.81
C ALA A 286 -18.10 9.97 -9.58
N MET A 287 -18.07 11.11 -8.87
CA MET A 287 -17.90 12.42 -9.49
C MET A 287 -16.56 12.56 -10.22
N THR A 288 -15.49 12.00 -9.65
CA THR A 288 -14.16 12.02 -10.28
C THR A 288 -14.14 11.14 -11.53
N SER A 289 -14.74 9.95 -11.46
CA SER A 289 -14.92 9.08 -12.63
C SER A 289 -15.68 9.81 -13.74
N ALA A 290 -16.85 10.36 -13.43
CA ALA A 290 -17.69 11.07 -14.40
C ALA A 290 -16.96 12.28 -15.02
N THR A 291 -16.13 12.98 -14.25
CA THR A 291 -15.30 14.08 -14.75
C THR A 291 -14.34 13.57 -15.84
N LEU A 292 -13.65 12.46 -15.58
CA LEU A 292 -12.70 11.86 -16.53
C LEU A 292 -13.40 11.27 -17.77
N ASP A 293 -14.58 10.66 -17.59
CA ASP A 293 -15.39 10.15 -18.70
C ASP A 293 -15.83 11.28 -19.63
N VAL A 294 -16.30 12.40 -19.07
CA VAL A 294 -16.67 13.60 -19.84
C VAL A 294 -15.46 14.21 -20.54
N GLU A 295 -14.29 14.29 -19.88
CA GLU A 295 -13.06 14.76 -20.54
C GLU A 295 -12.72 13.89 -21.77
N THR A 296 -12.85 12.57 -21.62
CA THR A 296 -12.59 11.60 -22.68
C THR A 296 -13.59 11.74 -23.83
N GLU A 297 -14.87 11.96 -23.53
CA GLU A 297 -15.91 12.18 -24.53
C GLU A 297 -15.71 13.48 -25.33
N ILE A 298 -15.36 14.59 -24.66
CA ILE A 298 -15.04 15.87 -25.31
C ILE A 298 -13.91 15.72 -26.33
N LEU A 299 -12.91 14.88 -26.02
CA LEU A 299 -11.78 14.64 -26.91
C LEU A 299 -12.15 13.73 -28.08
N ALA A 300 -13.04 12.75 -27.86
CA ALA A 300 -13.53 11.86 -28.91
C ALA A 300 -14.48 12.60 -29.88
N GLN A 301 -15.15 13.66 -29.41
CA GLN A 301 -16.09 14.46 -30.19
C GLN A 301 -15.72 15.96 -30.16
N PRO A 302 -14.58 16.36 -30.76
CA PRO A 302 -14.09 17.73 -30.70
C PRO A 302 -15.01 18.75 -31.41
N GLU A 303 -15.93 18.28 -32.26
CA GLU A 303 -16.92 19.11 -32.97
C GLU A 303 -18.25 19.29 -32.21
N SER A 304 -18.39 18.74 -30.99
CA SER A 304 -19.61 18.93 -30.20
C SER A 304 -19.84 20.42 -29.85
N GLU A 305 -21.06 20.90 -30.07
CA GLU A 305 -21.49 22.26 -29.71
C GLU A 305 -21.84 22.39 -28.21
N ASP A 306 -21.95 21.28 -27.47
CA ASP A 306 -22.39 21.25 -26.06
C ASP A 306 -21.34 21.82 -25.10
N PHE A 307 -20.07 21.74 -25.50
CA PHE A 307 -18.95 22.33 -24.80
C PHE A 307 -18.33 23.40 -25.69
N LEU A 308 -17.70 24.39 -25.05
CA LEU A 308 -16.84 25.35 -25.72
C LEU A 308 -15.64 24.55 -26.28
N GLY A 309 -15.77 24.04 -27.52
CA GLY A 309 -14.86 23.08 -28.17
C GLY A 309 -13.41 23.57 -28.30
N ALA A 310 -12.54 22.69 -28.85
CA ALA A 310 -11.11 22.81 -29.26
C ALA A 310 -10.08 23.55 -28.36
N ASP A 311 -10.44 24.65 -27.70
CA ASP A 311 -9.56 25.51 -26.91
C ASP A 311 -9.53 25.15 -25.41
N LEU A 312 -10.24 24.09 -24.99
CA LEU A 312 -10.17 23.66 -23.60
C LEU A 312 -8.79 23.03 -23.30
N PRO A 313 -7.99 23.61 -22.37
CA PRO A 313 -6.72 23.03 -22.00
C PRO A 313 -6.94 21.84 -21.06
N LEU A 314 -7.35 20.71 -21.64
CA LEU A 314 -7.48 19.45 -20.93
C LEU A 314 -6.10 18.90 -20.52
N PRO A 315 -6.00 18.26 -19.34
CA PRO A 315 -4.76 17.65 -18.90
C PRO A 315 -4.40 16.48 -19.81
N SER A 316 -3.13 16.41 -20.22
CA SER A 316 -2.58 15.26 -20.94
C SER A 316 -2.45 14.04 -20.04
N LEU A 317 -2.23 14.26 -18.74
CA LEU A 317 -2.18 13.22 -17.71
C LEU A 317 -2.91 13.68 -16.45
N THR A 318 -3.85 12.87 -15.99
CA THR A 318 -4.51 13.03 -14.69
C THR A 318 -4.04 11.94 -13.73
N ILE A 319 -3.48 12.34 -12.59
CA ILE A 319 -3.04 11.46 -11.53
C ILE A 319 -4.12 11.46 -10.45
N LEU A 320 -4.67 10.30 -10.14
CA LEU A 320 -5.63 10.12 -9.08
C LEU A 320 -4.91 9.59 -7.83
N ALA A 321 -4.74 10.43 -6.81
CA ALA A 321 -4.15 10.03 -5.54
C ALA A 321 -5.25 9.80 -4.49
N LEU A 322 -5.54 8.54 -4.16
CA LEU A 322 -6.52 8.18 -3.14
C LEU A 322 -5.85 7.76 -1.85
N GLU A 323 -6.14 8.47 -0.78
CA GLU A 323 -5.69 8.13 0.56
C GLU A 323 -6.75 7.29 1.28
N GLU A 324 -6.35 6.08 1.71
CA GLU A 324 -7.09 5.18 2.61
C GLU A 324 -8.59 5.02 2.27
N PRO A 325 -8.95 4.52 1.07
CA PRO A 325 -10.34 4.34 0.69
C PRO A 325 -11.15 3.35 1.49
N GLU A 326 -10.52 2.53 2.31
CA GLU A 326 -11.17 1.67 3.29
C GLU A 326 -11.81 2.44 4.46
N ASN A 327 -11.40 3.68 4.74
CA ASN A 327 -11.95 4.43 5.86
C ASN A 327 -13.45 4.64 5.70
N ASN A 328 -14.21 4.34 6.76
CA ASN A 328 -15.66 4.44 6.82
C ASN A 328 -16.44 3.59 5.78
N LEU A 329 -15.81 2.58 5.17
CA LEU A 329 -16.44 1.67 4.21
C LEU A 329 -16.32 0.20 4.62
N ALA A 330 -17.39 -0.56 4.38
CA ALA A 330 -17.34 -2.01 4.57
C ALA A 330 -16.43 -2.66 3.51
N PRO A 331 -15.71 -3.76 3.83
CA PRO A 331 -14.74 -4.39 2.92
C PRO A 331 -15.28 -4.74 1.53
N TYR A 332 -16.58 -5.07 1.43
CA TYR A 332 -17.22 -5.41 0.16
C TYR A 332 -17.31 -4.23 -0.84
N TYR A 333 -17.26 -2.98 -0.38
CA TYR A 333 -17.22 -1.82 -1.28
C TYR A 333 -15.84 -1.60 -1.89
N LEU A 334 -14.79 -2.10 -1.25
CA LEU A 334 -13.41 -1.91 -1.71
C LEU A 334 -13.18 -2.57 -3.07
N SER A 335 -13.78 -3.73 -3.32
CA SER A 335 -13.69 -4.38 -4.63
C SER A 335 -14.26 -3.51 -5.76
N ARG A 336 -15.36 -2.81 -5.49
CA ARG A 336 -15.97 -1.88 -6.45
C ARG A 336 -15.08 -0.66 -6.67
N ILE A 337 -14.49 -0.12 -5.62
CA ILE A 337 -13.57 1.03 -5.72
C ILE A 337 -12.34 0.67 -6.55
N ILE A 338 -11.69 -0.46 -6.24
CA ILE A 338 -10.53 -0.91 -7.03
C ILE A 338 -10.92 -1.16 -8.47
N GLY A 339 -12.06 -1.82 -8.73
CA GLY A 339 -12.56 -2.02 -10.10
C GLY A 339 -12.80 -0.71 -10.86
N GLN A 340 -13.36 0.31 -10.21
CA GLN A 340 -13.57 1.64 -10.78
C GLN A 340 -12.26 2.37 -11.06
N ILE A 341 -11.30 2.33 -10.13
CA ILE A 341 -9.97 2.91 -10.35
C ILE A 341 -9.29 2.21 -11.54
N SER A 342 -9.30 0.88 -11.56
CA SER A 342 -8.73 0.09 -12.65
C SER A 342 -9.38 0.42 -14.00
N SER A 343 -10.70 0.63 -14.07
CA SER A 343 -11.34 1.05 -15.33
C SER A 343 -10.94 2.46 -15.76
N LEU A 344 -10.76 3.39 -14.81
CA LEU A 344 -10.35 4.77 -15.11
C LEU A 344 -8.91 4.85 -15.62
N VAL A 345 -8.00 4.03 -15.08
CA VAL A 345 -6.57 4.03 -15.47
C VAL A 345 -6.27 3.13 -16.65
N HIS A 346 -7.26 2.42 -17.21
CA HIS A 346 -7.06 1.54 -18.37
C HIS A 346 -6.84 2.32 -19.69
N GLY A 347 -6.75 3.66 -19.65
CA GLY A 347 -6.43 4.52 -20.78
C GLY A 347 -5.09 5.25 -20.64
N LEU A 348 -4.63 5.90 -21.72
CA LEU A 348 -3.30 6.54 -21.80
C LEU A 348 -3.14 7.85 -21.01
N ARG A 349 -4.22 8.33 -20.37
CA ARG A 349 -4.31 9.70 -19.80
C ARG A 349 -4.54 9.73 -18.30
N ALA A 350 -4.65 8.57 -17.64
CA ALA A 350 -4.88 8.51 -16.21
C ALA A 350 -3.96 7.50 -15.53
N GLN A 351 -3.49 7.87 -14.34
CA GLN A 351 -2.64 7.03 -13.49
C GLN A 351 -3.16 7.14 -12.06
N ALA A 352 -3.12 6.07 -11.27
CA ALA A 352 -3.59 6.08 -9.90
C ALA A 352 -2.49 5.75 -8.90
N VAL A 353 -2.49 6.48 -7.78
CA VAL A 353 -1.70 6.18 -6.59
C VAL A 353 -2.67 5.99 -5.43
N LEU A 354 -2.60 4.85 -4.77
CA LEU A 354 -3.52 4.45 -3.71
C LEU A 354 -2.73 4.17 -2.44
N SER A 355 -3.06 4.77 -1.30
CA SER A 355 -2.51 4.31 -0.02
C SER A 355 -3.51 3.43 0.70
N SER A 356 -3.04 2.34 1.31
CA SER A 356 -3.89 1.43 2.07
C SER A 356 -3.18 0.78 3.25
N HIS A 357 -3.98 0.51 4.28
CA HIS A 357 -3.72 -0.30 5.45
C HIS A 357 -4.56 -1.58 5.48
N SER A 358 -5.34 -1.84 4.43
CA SER A 358 -6.32 -2.91 4.40
C SER A 358 -5.78 -4.16 3.69
N PRO A 359 -5.68 -5.30 4.40
CA PRO A 359 -5.42 -6.59 3.78
C PRO A 359 -6.43 -6.91 2.64
N SER A 360 -7.67 -6.44 2.78
CA SER A 360 -8.70 -6.62 1.76
C SER A 360 -8.39 -5.89 0.45
N ILE A 361 -7.75 -4.72 0.48
CA ILE A 361 -7.31 -4.04 -0.74
C ILE A 361 -6.17 -4.83 -1.37
N LEU A 362 -5.15 -5.17 -0.58
CA LEU A 362 -3.93 -5.81 -1.10
C LEU A 362 -4.16 -7.20 -1.70
N ALA A 363 -5.14 -7.95 -1.19
CA ALA A 363 -5.55 -9.22 -1.80
C ALA A 363 -5.99 -9.09 -3.28
N ARG A 364 -6.30 -7.87 -3.75
CA ARG A 364 -6.80 -7.58 -5.11
C ARG A 364 -5.79 -6.84 -6.00
N ILE A 365 -4.64 -6.46 -5.45
CA ILE A 365 -3.60 -5.71 -6.15
C ILE A 365 -2.53 -6.67 -6.66
N GLN A 366 -1.88 -6.37 -7.79
CA GLN A 366 -0.73 -7.16 -8.23
C GLN A 366 0.47 -6.86 -7.31
N PRO A 367 1.24 -7.87 -6.87
CA PRO A 367 2.41 -7.62 -6.02
C PRO A 367 3.43 -6.65 -6.65
N THR A 368 3.55 -6.63 -7.98
CA THR A 368 4.38 -5.66 -8.73
C THR A 368 3.94 -4.21 -8.55
N GLN A 369 2.65 -3.97 -8.28
CA GLN A 369 2.06 -2.65 -8.08
C GLN A 369 2.25 -2.12 -6.65
N VAL A 370 2.82 -2.91 -5.74
CA VAL A 370 2.98 -2.51 -4.33
C VAL A 370 4.31 -1.80 -4.11
N ARG A 371 4.28 -0.70 -3.36
CA ARG A 371 5.45 0.00 -2.81
C ARG A 371 5.32 0.00 -1.29
N HIS A 372 6.28 -0.63 -0.62
CA HIS A 372 6.32 -0.74 0.83
C HIS A 372 7.11 0.42 1.44
N PHE A 373 6.46 1.16 2.33
CA PHE A 373 6.98 2.34 3.02
C PHE A 373 7.30 1.96 4.45
N ARG A 374 8.52 2.27 4.87
CA ARG A 374 8.99 2.09 6.24
C ARG A 374 9.65 3.36 6.74
N LEU A 375 9.54 3.60 8.04
CA LEU A 375 10.34 4.60 8.72
C LEU A 375 11.59 3.91 9.28
N ALA A 376 12.78 4.32 8.85
CA ALA A 376 14.03 3.91 9.44
C ALA A 376 14.16 4.59 10.81
N THR A 377 14.19 3.80 11.88
CA THR A 377 14.16 4.29 13.27
C THR A 377 15.41 5.07 13.65
N GLU A 378 16.58 4.70 13.12
CA GLU A 378 17.86 5.35 13.43
C GLU A 378 17.94 6.79 12.90
N SER A 379 17.49 7.00 11.66
CA SER A 379 17.52 8.30 10.97
C SER A 379 16.20 9.07 11.07
N ASN A 380 15.10 8.41 11.43
CA ASN A 380 13.73 8.90 11.31
C ASN A 380 13.36 9.31 9.88
N THR A 381 13.87 8.57 8.89
CA THR A 381 13.64 8.84 7.46
C THR A 381 12.81 7.74 6.80
N THR A 382 12.03 8.11 5.78
CA THR A 382 11.28 7.15 4.97
C THR A 382 12.22 6.38 4.03
N VAL A 383 12.04 5.07 3.98
CA VAL A 383 12.61 4.16 2.98
C VAL A 383 11.47 3.50 2.23
N VAL A 384 11.59 3.40 0.91
CA VAL A 384 10.58 2.76 0.05
C VAL A 384 11.19 1.58 -0.71
N ARG A 385 10.50 0.45 -0.69
CA ARG A 385 10.93 -0.79 -1.37
C ARG A 385 9.85 -1.31 -2.30
N GLN A 386 10.27 -1.75 -3.48
CA GLN A 386 9.46 -2.57 -4.36
C GLN A 386 9.66 -4.04 -4.00
N LEU A 387 8.67 -4.89 -4.28
CA LEU A 387 8.83 -6.31 -4.08
C LEU A 387 9.82 -6.90 -5.08
N THR A 388 10.84 -7.59 -4.56
CA THR A 388 11.72 -8.43 -5.38
C THR A 388 10.99 -9.73 -5.69
N LEU A 389 10.40 -9.80 -6.88
CA LEU A 389 9.78 -11.02 -7.37
C LEU A 389 10.81 -11.83 -8.18
N PRO A 390 10.75 -13.18 -8.12
CA PRO A 390 11.51 -14.01 -9.07
C PRO A 390 11.08 -13.71 -10.51
N ASP A 391 11.94 -14.02 -11.48
CA ASP A 391 11.65 -13.83 -12.91
C ASP A 391 10.29 -14.47 -13.30
N GLU A 392 9.45 -13.72 -14.02
CA GLU A 392 8.01 -14.01 -14.23
C GLU A 392 7.72 -15.35 -14.91
N GLU A 393 8.69 -15.92 -15.64
CA GLU A 393 8.55 -17.23 -16.30
C GLU A 393 8.65 -18.42 -15.34
N ASN A 394 9.06 -18.19 -14.09
CA ASN A 394 9.26 -19.26 -13.11
C ASN A 394 8.01 -19.53 -12.27
N GLU A 395 7.70 -20.81 -12.03
CA GLU A 395 6.65 -21.26 -11.10
C GLU A 395 6.80 -20.68 -9.68
N ALA A 396 8.02 -20.32 -9.30
CA ALA A 396 8.31 -19.62 -8.05
C ALA A 396 7.71 -18.20 -8.00
N ALA A 397 7.72 -17.46 -9.10
CA ALA A 397 7.14 -16.12 -9.18
C ALA A 397 5.63 -16.19 -8.97
N LYS A 398 4.95 -17.11 -9.67
CA LYS A 398 3.51 -17.36 -9.48
C LYS A 398 3.20 -17.73 -8.04
N TYR A 399 3.99 -18.63 -7.43
CA TYR A 399 3.77 -19.02 -6.04
C TYR A 399 3.87 -17.82 -5.08
N ILE A 400 4.95 -17.02 -5.16
CA ILE A 400 5.13 -15.86 -4.29
C ILE A 400 4.03 -14.83 -4.52
N GLN A 401 3.67 -14.57 -5.77
CA GLN A 401 2.59 -13.63 -6.07
C GLN A 401 1.26 -14.07 -5.45
N GLN A 402 0.93 -15.37 -5.52
CA GLN A 402 -0.28 -15.91 -4.91
C GLN A 402 -0.19 -15.93 -3.38
N ALA A 403 0.97 -16.28 -2.80
CA ALA A 403 1.17 -16.30 -1.36
C ALA A 403 0.99 -14.91 -0.76
N VAL A 404 1.59 -13.89 -1.36
CA VAL A 404 1.50 -12.50 -0.90
C VAL A 404 0.08 -11.94 -1.02
N ARG A 405 -0.69 -12.40 -2.02
CA ARG A 405 -2.11 -12.06 -2.18
C ARG A 405 -3.02 -12.80 -1.21
N ALA A 406 -2.67 -14.04 -0.85
CA ALA A 406 -3.40 -14.86 0.09
C ALA A 406 -3.16 -14.43 1.55
N TYR A 407 -1.96 -13.91 1.85
CA TYR A 407 -1.53 -13.48 3.18
C TYR A 407 -1.04 -12.02 3.20
N PRO A 408 -1.88 -11.05 2.78
CA PRO A 408 -1.50 -9.64 2.72
C PRO A 408 -1.20 -9.02 4.09
N GLU A 409 -1.56 -9.69 5.19
CA GLU A 409 -1.18 -9.29 6.55
C GLU A 409 0.34 -9.18 6.72
N LEU A 410 1.12 -9.92 5.93
CA LEU A 410 2.59 -9.88 5.99
C LEU A 410 3.14 -8.45 5.82
N TYR A 411 2.49 -7.59 5.04
CA TYR A 411 2.96 -6.23 4.79
C TYR A 411 2.86 -5.31 6.01
N PHE A 412 1.98 -5.66 6.94
CA PHE A 412 1.68 -4.90 8.15
C PHE A 412 2.28 -5.53 9.41
N ALA A 413 2.82 -6.73 9.29
CA ALA A 413 3.41 -7.46 10.38
C ALA A 413 4.68 -6.77 10.89
N LYS A 414 4.83 -6.74 12.21
CA LYS A 414 6.12 -6.45 12.86
C LYS A 414 7.06 -7.65 12.77
N VAL A 415 6.49 -8.86 12.84
CA VAL A 415 7.22 -10.12 12.68
C VAL A 415 6.38 -11.09 11.87
N VAL A 416 6.99 -11.79 10.91
CA VAL A 416 6.34 -12.89 10.18
C VAL A 416 6.81 -14.23 10.73
N ALA A 417 5.87 -15.06 11.15
CA ALA A 417 6.13 -16.45 11.52
C ALA A 417 5.76 -17.34 10.34
N LEU A 418 6.78 -17.94 9.74
CA LEU A 418 6.67 -18.83 8.61
C LEU A 418 6.48 -20.27 9.11
N GLY A 419 5.45 -20.98 8.66
CA GLY A 419 5.16 -22.39 9.04
C GLY A 419 4.80 -23.27 7.84
N GLU A 420 4.71 -24.59 8.00
CA GLU A 420 4.38 -25.49 6.87
C GLU A 420 2.87 -25.69 6.68
N GLY A 421 2.06 -25.51 7.73
CA GLY A 421 0.63 -25.77 7.68
C GLY A 421 -0.27 -24.87 8.54
N ALA A 422 -1.55 -25.26 8.61
CA ALA A 422 -2.58 -24.58 9.38
C ALA A 422 -2.57 -24.96 10.87
N SER A 423 -1.76 -25.94 11.29
CA SER A 423 -1.64 -26.35 12.69
C SER A 423 -0.95 -25.24 13.50
N GLU A 424 0.03 -24.58 12.90
CA GLU A 424 0.83 -23.49 13.46
C GLU A 424 -0.03 -22.28 13.85
N GLU A 425 -1.02 -21.94 13.01
CA GLU A 425 -1.98 -20.84 13.25
C GLU A 425 -2.85 -21.06 14.50
N VAL A 426 -2.98 -22.32 14.94
CA VAL A 426 -3.75 -22.71 16.14
C VAL A 426 -2.83 -22.93 17.34
N ILE A 427 -1.74 -23.67 17.16
CA ILE A 427 -0.87 -24.12 18.26
C ILE A 427 -0.02 -22.98 18.81
N LEU A 428 0.61 -22.18 17.94
CA LEU A 428 1.56 -21.14 18.37
C LEU A 428 0.89 -20.06 19.22
N PRO A 429 -0.29 -19.50 18.84
CA PRO A 429 -0.99 -18.54 19.69
C PRO A 429 -1.39 -19.12 21.05
N ALA A 430 -1.87 -20.37 21.10
CA ALA A 430 -2.28 -21.00 22.35
C ALA A 430 -1.12 -21.21 23.33
N ILE A 431 0.05 -21.66 22.83
CA ILE A 431 1.26 -21.79 23.65
C ILE A 431 1.72 -20.42 24.15
N SER A 432 1.69 -19.42 23.26
CA SER A 432 2.09 -18.05 23.57
C SER A 432 1.24 -17.40 24.66
N GLU A 433 -0.09 -17.52 24.58
CA GLU A 433 -1.01 -17.06 25.61
C GLU A 433 -0.75 -17.76 26.95
N ALA A 434 -0.58 -19.08 26.92
CA ALA A 434 -0.28 -19.86 28.12
C ALA A 434 1.04 -19.44 28.79
N MET A 435 2.05 -19.08 28.00
CA MET A 435 3.35 -18.59 28.50
C MET A 435 3.29 -17.17 29.06
N GLY A 436 2.15 -16.46 28.94
CA GLY A 436 2.03 -15.05 29.34
C GLY A 436 2.73 -14.09 28.37
N ILE A 437 2.99 -14.53 27.14
CA ILE A 437 3.69 -13.79 26.09
C ILE A 437 2.78 -13.72 24.87
N PRO A 438 1.63 -13.03 24.93
CA PRO A 438 0.62 -13.10 23.87
C PRO A 438 1.19 -12.57 22.55
N ILE A 439 1.21 -13.44 21.55
CA ILE A 439 1.48 -13.12 20.16
C ILE A 439 0.21 -12.44 19.67
N ASP A 440 0.25 -11.12 19.63
CA ASP A 440 -0.83 -10.33 19.05
C ASP A 440 -0.86 -10.61 17.54
N LYS A 441 -1.93 -11.28 17.10
CA LYS A 441 -2.18 -11.57 15.68
C LYS A 441 -2.29 -10.30 14.82
N SER A 442 -2.47 -9.14 15.45
CA SER A 442 -2.45 -7.83 14.78
C SER A 442 -1.03 -7.39 14.39
N PHE A 443 0.01 -7.94 15.04
CA PHE A 443 1.42 -7.58 14.79
C PHE A 443 2.28 -8.75 14.31
N VAL A 444 1.80 -10.00 14.47
CA VAL A 444 2.48 -11.19 13.97
C VAL A 444 1.62 -11.88 12.92
N ALA A 445 2.11 -11.90 11.68
CA ALA A 445 1.48 -12.64 10.61
C ALA A 445 2.01 -14.07 10.57
N MET A 446 1.10 -15.05 10.60
CA MET A 446 1.40 -16.45 10.36
C MET A 446 1.23 -16.71 8.86
N VAL A 447 2.28 -17.13 8.16
CA VAL A 447 2.27 -17.29 6.70
C VAL A 447 2.83 -18.67 6.34
N PRO A 448 2.13 -19.48 5.52
CA PRO A 448 2.63 -20.78 5.13
C PRO A 448 3.80 -20.69 4.15
N LEU A 449 4.77 -21.58 4.31
CA LEU A 449 6.05 -21.62 3.60
C LEU A 449 6.00 -22.22 2.19
N GLY A 450 4.90 -22.86 1.80
CA GLY A 450 4.74 -23.42 0.45
C GLY A 450 5.75 -24.49 0.06
N GLY A 451 6.42 -25.12 1.02
CA GLY A 451 7.44 -26.13 0.79
C GLY A 451 8.64 -25.58 0.02
N ARG A 452 8.80 -25.94 -1.25
CA ARG A 452 10.04 -25.73 -2.05
C ARG A 452 10.43 -24.26 -2.30
N HIS A 453 9.57 -23.29 -1.97
CA HIS A 453 9.74 -21.87 -2.29
C HIS A 453 10.24 -21.01 -1.11
N VAL A 454 10.66 -21.61 0.00
CA VAL A 454 11.14 -20.94 1.23
C VAL A 454 12.13 -19.80 0.98
N ASN A 455 13.16 -20.04 0.15
CA ASN A 455 14.20 -19.03 -0.12
C ASN A 455 13.64 -17.74 -0.74
N HIS A 456 12.61 -17.85 -1.57
CA HIS A 456 12.00 -16.68 -2.18
C HIS A 456 11.19 -15.86 -1.17
N MET A 457 10.54 -16.52 -0.21
CA MET A 457 9.85 -15.84 0.90
C MET A 457 10.86 -15.15 1.83
N TRP A 458 11.97 -15.81 2.15
CA TRP A 458 13.05 -15.19 2.94
C TRP A 458 13.65 -13.97 2.25
N ARG A 459 13.94 -14.05 0.94
CA ARG A 459 14.41 -12.91 0.15
C ARG A 459 13.39 -11.77 0.16
N LEU A 460 12.12 -12.06 -0.12
CA LEU A 460 11.05 -11.06 -0.11
C LEU A 460 10.97 -10.33 1.24
N LEU A 461 10.89 -11.06 2.36
CA LEU A 461 10.77 -10.45 3.69
C LEU A 461 12.02 -9.67 4.08
N THR A 462 13.20 -10.10 3.64
CA THR A 462 14.46 -9.40 3.86
C THR A 462 14.54 -8.10 3.08
N ASP A 463 14.12 -8.11 1.82
CA ASP A 463 14.09 -6.93 0.97
C ASP A 463 13.08 -5.90 1.48
N LEU A 464 11.95 -6.38 2.01
CA LEU A 464 10.97 -5.57 2.72
C LEU A 464 11.42 -5.17 4.15
N GLN A 465 12.54 -5.71 4.63
CA GLN A 465 13.07 -5.54 5.99
C GLN A 465 12.06 -5.87 7.10
N ILE A 466 11.27 -6.92 6.88
CA ILE A 466 10.30 -7.45 7.84
C ILE A 466 10.97 -8.62 8.57
N PRO A 467 11.18 -8.54 9.90
CA PRO A 467 11.71 -9.64 10.68
C PRO A 467 10.87 -10.91 10.50
N PHE A 468 11.52 -12.06 10.34
CA PHE A 468 10.82 -13.33 10.20
C PHE A 468 11.51 -14.47 10.93
N ILE A 469 10.70 -15.46 11.31
CA ILE A 469 11.12 -16.69 11.99
C ILE A 469 10.46 -17.85 11.26
N THR A 470 11.20 -18.94 11.04
CA THR A 470 10.73 -20.08 10.26
C THR A 470 10.60 -21.32 11.13
N LEU A 471 9.47 -22.01 11.06
CA LEU A 471 9.27 -23.36 11.59
C LEU A 471 9.13 -24.35 10.42
N LEU A 472 9.97 -25.37 10.42
CA LEU A 472 9.99 -26.44 9.43
C LEU A 472 9.68 -27.78 10.09
N ASP A 473 9.15 -28.74 9.34
CA ASP A 473 9.01 -30.10 9.82
C ASP A 473 10.32 -30.87 9.58
N LEU A 474 10.79 -31.58 10.61
CA LEU A 474 12.00 -32.40 10.48
C LEU A 474 11.73 -33.68 9.68
N ASP A 475 10.48 -34.17 9.73
CA ASP A 475 10.00 -35.36 9.02
C ASP A 475 10.88 -36.61 9.26
N TRP A 476 11.55 -36.72 10.41
CA TRP A 476 12.48 -37.81 10.64
C TRP A 476 11.77 -39.16 10.53
N GLY A 477 12.32 -40.07 9.71
CA GLY A 477 11.69 -41.35 9.37
C GLY A 477 10.85 -41.33 8.07
N ARG A 478 10.46 -40.17 7.54
CA ARG A 478 9.86 -40.07 6.19
C ARG A 478 10.94 -40.01 5.11
N HIS A 479 10.58 -40.36 3.88
CA HIS A 479 11.48 -40.23 2.74
C HIS A 479 11.91 -38.77 2.53
N GLY A 480 13.23 -38.50 2.56
CA GLY A 480 13.77 -37.14 2.48
C GLY A 480 13.71 -36.34 3.79
N GLY A 481 13.21 -36.93 4.87
CA GLY A 481 13.22 -36.38 6.22
C GLY A 481 14.60 -36.40 6.89
N GLY A 482 14.71 -35.80 8.08
CA GLY A 482 15.94 -35.72 8.86
C GLY A 482 17.06 -35.00 8.09
N TRP A 483 18.11 -35.74 7.71
CA TRP A 483 19.23 -35.19 6.95
C TRP A 483 18.84 -34.55 5.62
N GLY A 484 17.80 -35.04 4.95
CA GLY A 484 17.31 -34.41 3.72
C GLY A 484 16.73 -33.01 3.96
N ARG A 485 15.96 -32.82 5.04
CA ARG A 485 15.43 -31.52 5.47
C ARG A 485 16.53 -30.58 5.95
N ILE A 486 17.52 -31.10 6.70
CA ILE A 486 18.71 -30.33 7.11
C ILE A 486 19.50 -29.86 5.88
N LYS A 487 19.82 -30.76 4.95
CA LYS A 487 20.53 -30.45 3.71
C LYS A 487 19.80 -29.37 2.91
N ASN A 488 18.47 -29.49 2.80
CA ASN A 488 17.66 -28.50 2.11
C ASN A 488 17.70 -27.13 2.80
N ALA A 489 17.54 -27.07 4.12
CA ALA A 489 17.61 -25.83 4.88
C ALA A 489 18.99 -25.16 4.76
N VAL A 490 20.09 -25.91 4.82
CA VAL A 490 21.44 -25.37 4.58
C VAL A 490 21.55 -24.79 3.16
N ALA A 491 21.13 -25.55 2.14
CA ALA A 491 21.17 -25.08 0.76
C ALA A 491 20.36 -23.77 0.59
N LYS A 492 19.19 -23.68 1.22
CA LYS A 492 18.33 -22.50 1.18
C LYS A 492 18.92 -21.30 1.93
N LEU A 493 19.64 -21.51 3.05
CA LEU A 493 20.36 -20.43 3.74
C LEU A 493 21.49 -19.87 2.88
N ILE A 494 22.23 -20.74 2.17
CA ILE A 494 23.29 -20.31 1.25
C ILE A 494 22.69 -19.56 0.06
N GLU A 495 21.64 -20.08 -0.56
CA GLU A 495 20.90 -19.39 -1.63
C GLU A 495 20.33 -18.04 -1.17
N TYR A 496 19.96 -17.93 0.11
CA TYR A 496 19.47 -16.71 0.74
C TYR A 496 20.57 -15.68 0.96
N GLY A 497 21.83 -16.10 1.06
CA GLY A 497 23.00 -15.22 1.16
C GLY A 497 23.87 -15.44 2.39
N VAL A 498 23.62 -16.48 3.20
CA VAL A 498 24.52 -16.85 4.30
C VAL A 498 25.81 -17.41 3.73
N ASP A 499 26.95 -16.87 4.16
CA ASP A 499 28.24 -17.32 3.68
C ASP A 499 28.49 -18.78 4.12
N PRO A 500 28.86 -19.70 3.21
CA PRO A 500 29.14 -21.09 3.56
C PRO A 500 30.19 -21.27 4.66
N SER A 501 31.12 -20.32 4.83
CA SER A 501 32.10 -20.32 5.91
C SER A 501 31.48 -20.08 7.29
N GLU A 502 30.36 -19.35 7.40
CA GLU A 502 29.61 -19.20 8.66
C GLU A 502 28.91 -20.51 9.05
N ILE A 503 28.53 -21.31 8.06
CA ILE A 503 27.82 -22.58 8.25
C ILE A 503 28.78 -23.72 8.59
N PHE A 504 29.81 -23.89 7.76
CA PHE A 504 30.72 -25.04 7.86
C PHE A 504 32.00 -24.72 8.64
N GLY A 505 32.34 -23.44 8.86
CA GLY A 505 33.54 -23.02 9.57
C GLY A 505 34.80 -23.68 8.99
N GLY A 506 35.62 -24.26 9.88
CA GLY A 506 36.82 -25.01 9.50
C GLY A 506 36.55 -26.34 8.76
N TYR A 507 35.29 -26.77 8.66
CA TYR A 507 34.89 -27.97 7.91
C TYR A 507 34.44 -27.65 6.48
N LEU A 508 34.49 -26.38 6.05
CA LEU A 508 34.21 -26.02 4.66
C LEU A 508 35.17 -26.76 3.73
N ASN A 509 34.63 -27.49 2.76
CA ASN A 509 35.44 -28.26 1.85
C ASN A 509 36.25 -27.32 0.92
N PRO A 510 37.56 -27.53 0.74
CA PRO A 510 38.38 -26.71 -0.15
C PRO A 510 37.89 -26.65 -1.60
N LEU A 511 37.14 -27.66 -2.06
CA LEU A 511 36.54 -27.74 -3.39
C LEU A 511 35.15 -27.08 -3.46
N GLY A 512 34.70 -26.42 -2.40
CA GLY A 512 33.45 -25.67 -2.33
C GLY A 512 32.32 -26.36 -1.56
N TYR A 513 31.35 -25.56 -1.10
CA TYR A 513 30.25 -25.97 -0.22
C TYR A 513 29.34 -27.06 -0.80
N GLN A 514 29.29 -27.20 -2.13
CA GLN A 514 28.51 -28.24 -2.79
C GLN A 514 28.97 -29.66 -2.37
N HIS A 515 30.27 -29.83 -2.11
CA HIS A 515 30.81 -31.09 -1.59
C HIS A 515 30.36 -31.34 -0.14
N ASN A 516 30.23 -30.30 0.68
CA ASN A 516 29.65 -30.42 2.01
C ASN A 516 28.17 -30.83 1.94
N LEU A 517 27.39 -30.23 1.03
CA LEU A 517 25.99 -30.56 0.83
C LEU A 517 25.79 -32.01 0.36
N ALA A 518 26.64 -32.51 -0.53
CA ALA A 518 26.61 -33.90 -0.98
C ALA A 518 26.98 -34.89 0.14
N ALA A 519 27.80 -34.48 1.11
CA ALA A 519 28.19 -35.35 2.22
C ALA A 519 27.00 -35.75 3.13
N PHE A 520 25.97 -34.91 3.24
CA PHE A 520 24.76 -35.22 4.01
C PHE A 520 24.04 -36.48 3.52
N ASP A 521 24.10 -36.79 2.22
CA ASP A 521 23.44 -37.98 1.65
C ASP A 521 24.07 -39.29 2.16
N ASN A 522 25.31 -39.22 2.66
CA ASN A 522 26.06 -40.36 3.18
C ASN A 522 26.03 -40.45 4.72
N PHE A 523 25.38 -39.51 5.41
CA PHE A 523 25.28 -39.56 6.86
C PHE A 523 24.29 -40.63 7.31
N GLN A 524 24.62 -41.30 8.41
CA GLN A 524 23.76 -42.33 8.97
C GLN A 524 22.43 -41.72 9.40
N VAL A 525 21.33 -42.18 8.79
CA VAL A 525 19.97 -41.61 8.97
C VAL A 525 19.46 -41.76 10.41
N SER A 526 19.99 -42.72 11.16
CA SER A 526 19.66 -42.95 12.58
C SER A 526 20.50 -42.13 13.57
N ASP A 527 21.45 -41.29 13.13
CA ASP A 527 22.30 -40.48 14.00
C ASP A 527 21.55 -39.26 14.56
N TRP A 528 20.65 -39.53 15.51
CA TRP A 528 19.80 -38.51 16.14
C TRP A 528 20.60 -37.41 16.85
N ASN A 529 21.72 -37.77 17.49
CA ASN A 529 22.52 -36.80 18.25
C ASN A 529 23.06 -35.71 17.34
N ARG A 530 23.58 -36.09 16.17
CA ARG A 530 24.11 -35.12 15.22
C ARG A 530 23.00 -34.35 14.51
N ILE A 531 21.87 -34.99 14.19
CA ILE A 531 20.67 -34.31 13.68
C ILE A 531 20.23 -33.21 14.66
N ASN A 532 20.12 -33.54 15.95
CA ASN A 532 19.69 -32.60 16.98
C ASN A 532 20.68 -31.43 17.16
N GLN A 533 22.00 -31.67 17.02
CA GLN A 533 22.98 -30.58 17.01
C GLN A 533 22.75 -29.59 15.87
N TRP A 534 22.45 -30.08 14.66
CA TRP A 534 22.09 -29.22 13.54
C TRP A 534 20.79 -28.46 13.78
N VAL A 535 19.75 -29.14 14.25
CA VAL A 535 18.45 -28.53 14.59
C VAL A 535 18.61 -27.38 15.59
N GLN A 536 19.45 -27.55 16.61
CA GLN A 536 19.74 -26.49 17.58
C GLN A 536 20.55 -25.35 16.96
N TRP A 537 21.53 -25.66 16.11
CA TRP A 537 22.35 -24.65 15.42
C TRP A 537 21.50 -23.74 14.53
N PHE A 538 20.53 -24.27 13.78
CA PHE A 538 19.65 -23.48 12.90
C PHE A 538 18.91 -22.32 13.62
N ARG A 539 18.74 -22.40 14.94
CA ARG A 539 18.10 -21.34 15.74
C ARG A 539 18.87 -20.03 15.70
N CYS A 540 20.20 -20.05 15.48
CA CYS A 540 20.98 -18.82 15.31
C CYS A 540 20.57 -18.05 14.03
N HIS A 541 20.06 -18.76 13.03
CA HIS A 541 19.48 -18.22 11.79
C HIS A 541 17.96 -18.08 11.85
N LYS A 542 17.34 -18.13 13.04
CA LYS A 542 15.89 -18.03 13.23
C LYS A 542 15.08 -19.13 12.50
N VAL A 543 15.71 -20.27 12.23
CA VAL A 543 15.07 -21.46 11.68
C VAL A 543 14.92 -22.50 12.80
N TYR A 544 13.69 -22.93 13.03
CA TYR A 544 13.31 -23.93 14.02
C TYR A 544 12.75 -25.15 13.30
N PHE A 545 12.88 -26.31 13.94
CA PHE A 545 12.29 -27.55 13.45
C PHE A 545 11.31 -28.12 14.47
N SER A 546 10.11 -28.48 14.00
CA SER A 546 9.22 -29.39 14.70
C SER A 546 9.86 -30.77 14.72
N SER A 547 10.06 -31.35 15.90
CA SER A 547 10.92 -32.51 16.07
C SER A 547 10.29 -33.56 17.00
N PRO A 548 10.33 -34.86 16.65
CA PRO A 548 11.15 -35.44 15.57
C PRO A 548 10.47 -35.51 14.19
N LEU A 549 9.15 -35.40 14.12
CA LEU A 549 8.40 -35.55 12.86
C LEU A 549 7.88 -34.20 12.39
N ASP A 550 6.73 -33.77 12.92
CA ASP A 550 6.07 -32.51 12.62
C ASP A 550 5.47 -31.91 13.90
N ILE A 551 4.86 -30.72 13.79
CA ILE A 551 4.29 -30.01 14.94
C ILE A 551 3.18 -30.83 15.62
N ASP A 552 2.38 -31.55 14.81
CA ASP A 552 1.23 -32.32 15.29
C ASP A 552 1.70 -33.48 16.19
N TYR A 553 2.72 -34.22 15.75
CA TYR A 553 3.31 -35.31 16.52
C TYR A 553 4.02 -34.80 17.77
N SER A 554 4.68 -33.64 17.69
CA SER A 554 5.36 -33.01 18.83
C SER A 554 4.35 -32.65 19.93
N MET A 555 3.19 -32.09 19.55
CA MET A 555 2.09 -31.83 20.49
C MET A 555 1.44 -33.10 21.04
N LEU A 556 1.21 -34.12 20.21
CA LEU A 556 0.70 -35.43 20.65
C LEU A 556 1.61 -36.06 21.70
N LYS A 557 2.93 -35.97 21.51
CA LYS A 557 3.92 -36.53 22.44
C LYS A 557 3.98 -35.76 23.76
N ALA A 558 3.79 -34.44 23.72
CA ALA A 558 3.78 -33.59 24.91
C ALA A 558 2.50 -33.77 25.76
N PHE A 559 1.35 -34.03 25.12
CA PHE A 559 0.04 -34.13 25.77
C PHE A 559 -0.71 -35.42 25.42
N PRO A 560 -0.11 -36.61 25.67
CA PRO A 560 -0.68 -37.87 25.21
C PRO A 560 -2.07 -38.12 25.81
N ASP A 561 -2.31 -37.76 27.06
CA ASP A 561 -3.59 -38.02 27.73
C ASP A 561 -4.75 -37.24 27.12
N GLN A 562 -4.50 -36.04 26.59
CA GLN A 562 -5.50 -35.19 25.99
C GLN A 562 -5.72 -35.51 24.51
N TYR A 563 -4.65 -35.86 23.78
CA TYR A 563 -4.78 -36.26 22.37
C TYR A 563 -5.32 -37.69 22.20
N ARG A 564 -5.00 -38.62 23.11
CA ARG A 564 -5.46 -40.03 23.05
C ARG A 564 -6.89 -40.22 23.56
N VAL A 565 -7.76 -39.27 23.21
CA VAL A 565 -9.18 -39.28 23.52
C VAL A 565 -9.96 -39.25 22.21
N ALA A 566 -10.96 -40.12 22.11
CA ALA A 566 -11.84 -40.15 20.96
C ALA A 566 -12.60 -38.80 20.85
N PRO A 567 -12.71 -38.21 19.64
CA PRO A 567 -13.34 -36.91 19.42
C PRO A 567 -14.78 -36.77 19.90
N ASP A 568 -15.55 -37.84 19.78
CA ASP A 568 -16.98 -37.89 20.03
C ASP A 568 -17.38 -39.29 20.54
N GLU A 569 -18.55 -39.40 21.15
CA GLU A 569 -19.06 -40.66 21.71
C GLU A 569 -19.32 -41.73 20.65
N SER A 570 -19.43 -41.34 19.37
CA SER A 570 -19.60 -42.24 18.23
C SER A 570 -18.27 -42.71 17.61
N SER A 571 -17.13 -42.19 18.05
CA SER A 571 -15.80 -42.56 17.57
C SER A 571 -15.19 -43.71 18.37
N ASN A 572 -14.81 -44.78 17.68
CA ASN A 572 -14.19 -45.96 18.28
C ASN A 572 -12.66 -45.84 18.52
N GLY A 573 -12.09 -44.64 18.41
CA GLY A 573 -10.63 -44.44 18.51
C GLY A 573 -9.82 -45.08 17.36
N PRO A 574 -8.48 -45.17 17.49
CA PRO A 574 -7.62 -45.72 16.45
C PRO A 574 -7.82 -47.24 16.28
N SER A 575 -7.80 -47.70 15.02
CA SER A 575 -7.86 -49.13 14.69
C SER A 575 -6.66 -49.89 15.26
N MET A 576 -6.90 -51.08 15.81
CA MET A 576 -5.83 -52.01 16.21
C MET A 576 -5.23 -52.76 15.02
N ARG A 577 -5.89 -52.76 13.85
CA ARG A 577 -5.42 -53.43 12.62
C ARG A 577 -4.52 -52.51 11.79
N GLY A 578 -3.45 -53.09 11.24
CA GLY A 578 -2.47 -52.42 10.37
C GLY A 578 -1.26 -51.87 11.13
N GLU A 579 -0.13 -51.80 10.44
CA GLU A 579 1.11 -51.17 10.90
C GLU A 579 0.92 -49.64 10.83
N PRO A 580 0.96 -48.90 11.96
CA PRO A 580 0.82 -47.44 11.94
C PRO A 580 2.05 -46.77 11.32
N GLY A 581 3.24 -47.37 11.48
CA GLY A 581 4.50 -46.84 10.99
C GLY A 581 4.50 -46.63 9.49
N ASP A 582 4.15 -47.65 8.71
CA ASP A 582 4.11 -47.56 7.24
C ASP A 582 3.15 -46.47 6.75
N ALA A 583 1.99 -46.34 7.40
CA ALA A 583 1.01 -45.34 7.04
C ALA A 583 1.46 -43.89 7.34
N VAL A 584 2.25 -43.67 8.41
CA VAL A 584 2.74 -42.34 8.80
C VAL A 584 4.01 -41.94 8.04
N MET A 585 4.89 -42.92 7.78
CA MET A 585 6.19 -42.70 7.17
C MET A 585 6.15 -42.80 5.62
N GLY A 586 5.12 -43.45 5.08
CA GLY A 586 4.95 -43.74 3.65
C GLY A 586 5.82 -44.90 3.18
N ASP A 587 5.55 -45.39 1.96
CA ASP A 587 6.17 -46.61 1.39
C ASP A 587 7.70 -46.59 1.31
N LYS A 588 8.31 -45.40 1.33
CA LYS A 588 9.77 -45.19 1.28
C LYS A 588 10.35 -44.67 2.61
N GLY A 589 9.56 -44.65 3.67
CA GLY A 589 9.98 -44.23 5.00
C GLY A 589 10.61 -45.37 5.81
N ASN A 590 11.07 -45.04 7.02
CA ASN A 590 11.64 -45.98 7.99
C ASN A 590 10.85 -45.95 9.30
N PRO A 591 9.85 -46.85 9.46
CA PRO A 591 9.03 -46.91 10.67
C PRO A 591 9.79 -47.41 11.90
N GLU A 592 10.93 -48.06 11.75
CA GLU A 592 11.71 -48.64 12.87
C GLU A 592 12.20 -47.57 13.85
N PHE A 593 12.41 -46.33 13.37
CA PHE A 593 12.81 -45.20 14.23
C PHE A 593 11.78 -44.89 15.33
N TYR A 594 10.54 -45.35 15.16
CA TYR A 594 9.44 -45.16 16.09
C TYR A 594 8.90 -46.49 16.63
N ALA A 595 9.66 -47.58 16.53
CA ALA A 595 9.26 -48.90 17.05
C ALA A 595 8.90 -48.86 18.54
N ASN A 596 9.53 -47.97 19.31
CA ASN A 596 9.25 -47.78 20.73
C ASN A 596 8.07 -46.83 21.02
N ASP A 597 7.46 -46.23 19.98
CA ASP A 597 6.36 -45.26 20.12
C ASP A 597 5.18 -45.52 19.17
N LEU A 598 4.93 -46.80 18.87
CA LEU A 598 3.85 -47.25 17.99
C LEU A 598 2.45 -46.79 18.46
N LEU A 599 2.25 -46.63 19.77
CA LEU A 599 0.97 -46.17 20.31
C LEU A 599 0.68 -44.72 19.87
N ASN A 600 1.66 -43.82 19.96
CA ASN A 600 1.48 -42.46 19.44
C ASN A 600 1.28 -42.47 17.92
N LEU A 601 2.01 -43.29 17.17
CA LEU A 601 1.80 -43.36 15.72
C LEU A 601 0.39 -43.83 15.33
N ARG A 602 -0.23 -44.74 16.09
CA ARG A 602 -1.64 -45.14 15.87
C ARG A 602 -2.59 -43.96 16.03
N TRP A 603 -2.40 -43.19 17.10
CA TRP A 603 -3.21 -42.01 17.38
C TRP A 603 -2.94 -40.89 16.37
N TYR A 604 -1.67 -40.67 16.00
CA TYR A 604 -1.30 -39.72 14.96
C TYR A 604 -2.02 -40.05 13.65
N ARG A 605 -1.95 -41.31 13.18
CA ARG A 605 -2.64 -41.76 11.97
C ARG A 605 -4.14 -41.49 12.05
N TYR A 606 -4.75 -41.79 13.19
CA TYR A 606 -6.18 -41.61 13.40
C TYR A 606 -6.63 -40.14 13.41
N LEU A 607 -5.81 -39.27 14.00
CA LEU A 607 -6.13 -37.86 14.22
C LEU A 607 -5.75 -36.96 13.03
N PHE A 608 -4.64 -37.24 12.35
CA PHE A 608 -4.02 -36.26 11.44
C PHE A 608 -3.94 -36.70 9.97
N LEU A 609 -4.07 -37.99 9.64
CA LEU A 609 -4.02 -38.46 8.24
C LEU A 609 -5.39 -38.50 7.54
N GLY A 610 -6.50 -38.36 8.26
CA GLY A 610 -7.85 -38.43 7.68
C GLY A 610 -8.89 -37.49 8.29
N ARG A 611 -8.49 -36.65 9.25
CA ARG A 611 -9.34 -35.61 9.85
C ARG A 611 -8.63 -34.25 9.73
N GLY A 612 -9.36 -33.16 9.93
CA GLY A 612 -8.77 -31.82 9.94
C GLY A 612 -7.77 -31.67 11.09
N LYS A 613 -6.50 -31.36 10.78
CA LYS A 613 -5.48 -31.08 11.80
C LYS A 613 -5.89 -29.91 12.72
N PRO A 614 -6.35 -28.75 12.20
CA PRO A 614 -6.68 -27.61 13.06
C PRO A 614 -7.83 -27.90 14.04
N SER A 615 -8.87 -28.62 13.61
CA SER A 615 -10.02 -28.93 14.49
C SER A 615 -9.63 -29.86 15.64
N THR A 616 -8.71 -30.79 15.40
CA THR A 616 -8.14 -31.64 16.46
C THR A 616 -7.37 -30.80 17.48
N HIS A 617 -6.52 -29.89 17.02
CA HIS A 617 -5.75 -29.01 17.92
C HIS A 617 -6.64 -28.07 18.72
N ILE A 618 -7.65 -27.43 18.11
CA ILE A 618 -8.61 -26.56 18.82
C ILE A 618 -9.28 -27.31 19.97
N ARG A 619 -9.77 -28.53 19.71
CA ARG A 619 -10.44 -29.36 20.73
C ARG A 619 -9.50 -29.69 21.89
N VAL A 620 -8.27 -30.12 21.58
CA VAL A 620 -7.32 -30.59 22.59
C VAL A 620 -6.75 -29.42 23.38
N LEU A 621 -6.39 -28.31 22.74
CA LEU A 621 -5.89 -27.12 23.43
C LEU A 621 -6.93 -26.55 24.40
N GLY A 622 -8.22 -26.60 24.04
CA GLY A 622 -9.31 -26.18 24.93
C GLY A 622 -9.48 -27.03 26.19
N SER A 623 -8.91 -28.24 26.26
CA SER A 623 -8.98 -29.10 27.45
C SER A 623 -7.71 -29.04 28.33
N ILE A 624 -6.63 -28.42 27.86
CA ILE A 624 -5.37 -28.32 28.59
C ILE A 624 -5.38 -27.04 29.45
N PRO A 625 -5.18 -27.14 30.78
CA PRO A 625 -5.02 -25.95 31.63
C PRO A 625 -3.82 -25.08 31.17
N PRO A 626 -3.93 -23.74 31.12
CA PRO A 626 -2.86 -22.87 30.60
C PRO A 626 -1.49 -23.07 31.27
N ALA A 627 -1.45 -23.24 32.59
CA ALA A 627 -0.19 -23.50 33.30
C ALA A 627 0.48 -24.81 32.85
N GLN A 628 -0.32 -25.85 32.59
CA GLN A 628 0.16 -27.13 32.09
C GLN A 628 0.65 -27.03 30.64
N LEU A 629 -0.06 -26.25 29.81
CA LEU A 629 0.34 -25.99 28.43
C LEU A 629 1.68 -25.25 28.38
N ALA A 630 1.85 -24.19 29.17
CA ALA A 630 3.09 -23.40 29.22
C ALA A 630 4.30 -24.22 29.67
N GLN A 631 4.11 -25.10 30.65
CA GLN A 631 5.19 -25.90 31.22
C GLN A 631 5.61 -27.06 30.31
N ASN A 632 4.64 -27.75 29.70
CA ASN A 632 4.87 -29.02 28.99
C ASN A 632 4.86 -28.89 27.47
N ALA A 633 4.58 -27.69 26.92
CA ALA A 633 4.70 -27.46 25.48
C ALA A 633 6.09 -27.86 24.96
N PRO A 634 6.18 -28.41 23.73
CA PRO A 634 7.45 -28.78 23.11
C PRO A 634 8.47 -27.65 23.20
N GLU A 635 9.72 -28.00 23.51
CA GLU A 635 10.78 -27.02 23.80
C GLU A 635 11.07 -26.12 22.60
N GLU A 636 11.05 -26.68 21.40
CA GLU A 636 11.22 -25.96 20.14
C GLU A 636 10.14 -24.90 19.91
N LEU A 637 8.89 -25.16 20.30
CA LEU A 637 7.78 -24.22 20.15
C LEU A 637 7.87 -23.11 21.21
N ARG A 638 8.25 -23.44 22.44
CA ARG A 638 8.50 -22.45 23.50
C ARG A 638 9.65 -21.51 23.11
N ALA A 639 10.74 -22.05 22.59
CA ALA A 639 11.88 -21.27 22.12
C ALA A 639 11.51 -20.37 20.92
N LEU A 640 10.71 -20.89 19.98
CA LEU A 640 10.19 -20.10 18.86
C LEU A 640 9.32 -18.93 19.32
N VAL A 641 8.38 -19.16 20.25
CA VAL A 641 7.53 -18.11 20.83
C VAL A 641 8.37 -17.03 21.52
N GLN A 642 9.40 -17.42 22.29
CA GLN A 642 10.33 -16.47 22.92
C GLN A 642 11.11 -15.65 21.88
N SER A 643 11.52 -16.28 20.78
CA SER A 643 12.19 -15.57 19.69
C SER A 643 11.26 -14.59 18.97
N ILE A 644 10.00 -14.94 18.75
CA ILE A 644 8.99 -14.02 18.19
C ILE A 644 8.82 -12.82 19.12
N HIS A 645 8.69 -13.07 20.42
CA HIS A 645 8.54 -11.99 21.40
C HIS A 645 9.75 -11.06 21.44
N SER A 646 10.96 -11.62 21.39
CA SER A 646 12.19 -10.83 21.36
C SER A 646 12.25 -9.94 20.11
N ALA A 647 11.83 -10.47 18.95
CA ALA A 647 11.77 -9.72 17.69
C ALA A 647 10.66 -8.65 17.68
N LEU A 648 9.62 -8.77 18.50
CA LEU A 648 8.60 -7.73 18.67
C LEU A 648 9.07 -6.56 19.55
N GLN A 649 10.11 -6.76 20.36
CA GLN A 649 10.67 -5.75 21.27
C GLN A 649 11.85 -4.98 20.65
N SER A 650 12.50 -5.53 19.62
CA SER A 650 13.50 -4.85 18.79
C SER A 650 12.84 -3.95 17.77
#